data_AF-A0A2H0VYC4-F1
#
_entry.id   AF-A0A2H0VYC4-F1
#
_cell.length_a   1.000
_cell.length_b   1.000
_cell.length_c   1.000
_cell.angle_alpha   90.00
_cell.angle_beta   90.00
_cell.angle_gamma   90.00
#
_symmetry.space_group_name_H-M   'P 1'
#
loop_
_entity.id
_entity.type
_entity.pdbx_description
1 polymer ?
#
loop_
_entity_poly.entity_id
_entity_poly.type
_entity_poly.pdbx_seq_one_letter_code
_entity_poly.pdbx_strand_id
1 'polypeptide(L)'
;YGGEGIIPVVGRDGSNFITSSGRKISPDVFVEHIGDILDGRYSLTGSSDIAFFEQLIICDDKVGRYAYKGLPDIRVVVHNLIPVMAMLRLPTVNSDGKANLHLGAIAAGIDIAKGVTTHVVDNKKIVEGPKGLRGLEIPYWDEILLICSKVQIITNLGYLAVDIALDKTNGPVLLEVNARAGLGVQIANLAPLRKRLERIRGVKVTTPEKGVRIAQDMFGNKIEKDIQNVSGKAVVGQKETVDVIGKKGPMKVIASINPVVEGTVIDKSLAQSLALISDDASDEGDKIKLKFTMADIRLQTIAGLEDLSSKDFKLVIGKRDLGNFLVDPSRTYKSKGKIPEFKGVSPDNMGESSKINYADIDNILSDIDRQIKILHHLRPVNLEQERITFLKEKKYNPQFVYPDLKFDPFRLREKLKRIECDGLALGQIFNSKRREILKKLSLVEHIGTDAFSDKSYDLFGLPDDELLDAARAFLDAKPHSFPYEDLSIDHEEAAKRFDKIFNDYGLDEWSTKIKESMVSDCMAGKKGTLFVRKGSMFSEVRLKMLIAHEIETHILTAENGENQPYKVFNRGLAGYLETQEGLAVRNQMLVTDHDVEKNYWSALSVLAVSVAYEKSFYEVFEMVRDLGFSETRAFQVALKVKRGLEDTKLRGVFTKDFIYFKGFNAIKKFESEGGNIKDLYIGKFNLRDLDLVKSVPNLAPPKLLPKWL
;
A
#
# COMPACT_ATOMS: atom_id res chain seq x y z
N TYR A 1 2.31 -13.48 15.95
CA TYR A 1 2.12 -12.11 16.46
C TYR A 1 0.69 -11.57 16.35
N GLY A 2 -0.28 -12.24 15.71
CA GLY A 2 -1.66 -11.71 15.66
C GLY A 2 -2.34 -11.70 17.03
N GLY A 3 -2.59 -10.51 17.59
CA GLY A 3 -3.34 -10.29 18.84
C GLY A 3 -2.51 -10.18 20.12
N GLU A 4 -1.18 -10.18 20.06
CA GLU A 4 -0.30 -10.05 21.26
C GLU A 4 -0.13 -8.61 21.75
N GLY A 5 -0.39 -7.62 20.90
CA GLY A 5 -0.33 -6.19 21.25
C GLY A 5 -1.63 -5.64 21.87
N ILE A 6 -2.67 -6.46 22.04
CA ILE A 6 -4.00 -6.01 22.50
C ILE A 6 -4.19 -6.35 23.97
N ILE A 7 -4.52 -5.34 24.79
CA ILE A 7 -4.88 -5.52 26.21
C ILE A 7 -6.35 -5.16 26.42
N PRO A 8 -7.26 -6.14 26.58
CA PRO A 8 -8.66 -5.86 26.90
C PRO A 8 -8.80 -5.52 28.39
N VAL A 9 -9.08 -4.25 28.70
CA VAL A 9 -9.31 -3.77 30.07
C VAL A 9 -10.80 -3.80 30.40
N VAL A 10 -11.19 -4.58 31.42
CA VAL A 10 -12.59 -4.79 31.83
C VAL A 10 -12.96 -4.07 33.14
N GLY A 11 -11.98 -3.53 33.85
CA GLY A 11 -12.20 -2.83 35.11
C GLY A 11 -10.92 -2.24 35.70
N ARG A 12 -11.03 -1.70 36.91
CA ARG A 12 -9.92 -1.17 37.70
C ARG A 12 -10.03 -1.61 39.16
N ASP A 13 -8.90 -1.76 39.81
CA ASP A 13 -8.78 -1.98 41.26
C ASP A 13 -7.67 -1.08 41.81
N GLY A 14 -8.08 -0.02 42.51
CA GLY A 14 -7.19 1.09 42.85
C GLY A 14 -6.60 1.75 41.60
N SER A 15 -5.27 1.83 41.53
CA SER A 15 -4.51 2.33 40.38
C SER A 15 -4.25 1.28 39.29
N ASN A 16 -4.59 0.02 39.53
CA ASN A 16 -4.31 -1.07 38.60
C ASN A 16 -5.47 -1.32 37.64
N PHE A 17 -5.14 -1.72 36.42
CA PHE A 17 -6.10 -2.15 35.39
C PHE A 17 -6.37 -3.65 35.50
N ILE A 18 -7.63 -4.07 35.39
CA ILE A 18 -8.03 -5.48 35.35
C ILE A 18 -8.29 -5.88 33.90
N THR A 19 -7.63 -6.95 33.44
CA THR A 19 -7.82 -7.50 32.10
C THR A 19 -8.93 -8.54 32.02
N SER A 20 -9.40 -8.89 30.82
CA SER A 20 -10.44 -9.91 30.61
C SER A 20 -10.08 -11.32 31.11
N SER A 21 -8.79 -11.62 31.29
CA SER A 21 -8.32 -12.87 31.90
C SER A 21 -8.33 -12.84 33.44
N GLY A 22 -8.58 -11.67 34.05
CA GLY A 22 -8.52 -11.44 35.50
C GLY A 22 -7.15 -10.97 36.01
N ARG A 23 -6.15 -10.81 35.13
CA ARG A 23 -4.82 -10.30 35.50
C ARG A 23 -4.88 -8.80 35.81
N LYS A 24 -4.21 -8.38 36.89
CA LYS A 24 -3.99 -6.97 37.25
C LYS A 24 -2.70 -6.44 36.58
N ILE A 25 -2.79 -5.26 35.97
CA ILE A 25 -1.68 -4.57 35.30
C ILE A 25 -1.50 -3.20 35.96
N SER A 26 -0.28 -2.88 36.41
CA SER A 26 0.05 -1.57 36.97
C SER A 26 0.19 -0.50 35.86
N PRO A 27 0.06 0.79 36.19
CA PRO A 27 0.27 1.86 35.22
C PRO A 27 1.62 1.78 34.50
N ASP A 28 2.70 1.46 35.20
CA ASP A 28 4.05 1.39 34.61
C ASP A 28 4.14 0.30 33.54
N VAL A 29 3.64 -0.91 33.83
CA VAL A 29 3.60 -2.02 32.87
C VAL A 29 2.69 -1.70 31.68
N PHE A 30 1.63 -0.93 31.91
CA PHE A 30 0.74 -0.47 30.85
C PHE A 30 1.43 0.53 29.92
N VAL A 31 2.25 1.43 30.47
CA VAL A 31 3.10 2.37 29.70
C VAL A 31 4.19 1.63 28.93
N GLU A 32 4.86 0.65 29.54
CA GLU A 32 5.84 -0.20 28.85
C GLU A 32 5.22 -0.93 27.66
N HIS A 33 4.02 -1.50 27.82
CA HIS A 33 3.30 -2.17 26.74
C HIS A 33 2.93 -1.21 25.59
N ILE A 34 2.56 0.03 25.91
CA ILE A 34 2.37 1.08 24.89
C ILE A 34 3.69 1.36 24.17
N GLY A 35 4.81 1.45 24.90
CA GLY A 35 6.15 1.58 24.33
C GLY A 35 6.48 0.46 23.36
N ASP A 36 6.21 -0.79 23.74
CA ASP A 36 6.40 -1.97 22.89
C ASP A 36 5.60 -1.89 21.58
N ILE A 37 4.35 -1.41 21.62
CA ILE A 37 3.55 -1.17 20.40
C ILE A 37 4.20 -0.08 19.55
N LEU A 38 4.54 1.06 20.16
CA LEU A 38 5.14 2.20 19.47
C LEU A 38 6.51 1.89 18.86
N ASP A 39 7.25 0.94 19.43
CA ASP A 39 8.53 0.46 18.90
C ASP A 39 8.36 -0.64 17.85
N GLY A 40 7.13 -1.09 17.62
CA GLY A 40 6.80 -2.05 16.58
C GLY A 40 7.02 -3.50 16.98
N ARG A 41 7.11 -3.80 18.28
CA ARG A 41 7.28 -5.18 18.80
C ARG A 41 6.19 -6.13 18.30
N TYR A 42 4.97 -5.61 18.17
CA TYR A 42 3.81 -6.36 17.68
C TYR A 42 3.54 -6.16 16.18
N SER A 43 4.35 -5.34 15.50
CA SER A 43 4.26 -5.10 14.07
C SER A 43 4.94 -6.22 13.29
N LEU A 44 4.28 -6.74 12.24
CA LEU A 44 4.83 -7.76 11.33
C LEU A 44 6.15 -7.33 10.66
N THR A 45 6.45 -6.03 10.65
CA THR A 45 7.66 -5.43 10.06
C THR A 45 8.67 -4.92 11.09
N GLY A 46 8.40 -5.03 12.39
CA GLY A 46 9.27 -4.51 13.45
C GLY A 46 9.46 -2.99 13.40
N SER A 47 8.52 -2.28 12.77
CA SER A 47 8.53 -0.83 12.58
C SER A 47 7.58 -0.18 13.57
N SER A 48 7.90 1.05 14.02
CA SER A 48 7.06 1.80 14.95
C SER A 48 5.58 1.76 14.56
N ASP A 49 4.74 1.29 15.46
CA ASP A 49 3.30 1.19 15.26
C ASP A 49 2.58 2.32 16.01
N ILE A 50 1.25 2.37 15.93
CA ILE A 50 0.44 3.32 16.67
C ILE A 50 -0.29 2.57 17.78
N ALA A 51 -0.08 2.99 19.03
CA ALA A 51 -0.94 2.59 20.12
C ALA A 51 -2.17 3.51 20.14
N PHE A 52 -3.36 2.92 20.12
CA PHE A 52 -4.61 3.65 20.21
C PHE A 52 -5.52 2.93 21.21
N PHE A 53 -6.40 3.71 21.84
CA PHE A 53 -7.40 3.21 22.79
C PHE A 53 -8.74 3.15 22.09
N GLU A 54 -9.33 1.96 22.07
CA GLU A 54 -10.68 1.77 21.53
C GLU A 54 -11.65 1.40 22.64
N GLN A 55 -12.93 1.57 22.31
CA GLN A 55 -14.01 1.07 23.14
C GLN A 55 -13.89 -0.46 23.29
N LEU A 56 -14.03 -0.95 24.53
CA LEU A 56 -14.16 -2.37 24.78
C LEU A 56 -15.45 -2.89 24.15
N ILE A 57 -15.33 -3.87 23.25
CA ILE A 57 -16.46 -4.55 22.63
C ILE A 57 -17.05 -5.55 23.63
N ILE A 58 -18.34 -5.42 23.89
CA ILE A 58 -19.10 -6.32 24.78
C ILE A 58 -19.88 -7.28 23.88
N CYS A 59 -19.54 -8.56 23.90
CA CYS A 59 -20.14 -9.54 23.00
C CYS A 59 -21.66 -9.65 23.22
N ASP A 60 -22.42 -9.75 22.12
CA ASP A 60 -23.85 -10.05 22.13
C ASP A 60 -24.13 -11.43 22.75
N ASP A 61 -25.08 -11.48 23.69
CA ASP A 61 -25.42 -12.68 24.49
C ASP A 61 -25.89 -13.87 23.62
N LYS A 62 -26.38 -13.65 22.39
CA LYS A 62 -26.79 -14.72 21.48
C LYS A 62 -25.61 -15.53 20.96
N VAL A 63 -24.46 -14.89 20.76
CA VAL A 63 -23.23 -15.56 20.28
C VAL A 63 -22.27 -15.83 21.44
N GLY A 64 -22.14 -14.88 22.36
CA GLY A 64 -21.22 -14.95 23.51
C GLY A 64 -21.46 -16.13 24.43
N ARG A 65 -22.71 -16.62 24.55
CA ARG A 65 -23.05 -17.80 25.38
C ARG A 65 -22.34 -19.09 24.97
N TYR A 66 -21.85 -19.17 23.73
CA TYR A 66 -21.15 -20.34 23.21
C TYR A 66 -19.62 -20.23 23.34
N ALA A 67 -19.12 -19.06 23.73
CA ALA A 67 -17.70 -18.81 23.92
C ALA A 67 -17.30 -19.09 25.37
N TYR A 68 -16.08 -19.58 25.58
CA TYR A 68 -15.55 -19.75 26.93
C TYR A 68 -15.23 -18.39 27.58
N LYS A 69 -14.31 -17.64 26.96
CA LYS A 69 -13.84 -16.30 27.30
C LYS A 69 -13.35 -15.63 26.02
N GLY A 70 -13.37 -14.30 25.95
CA GLY A 70 -12.94 -13.54 24.77
C GLY A 70 -14.06 -13.25 23.79
N LEU A 71 -13.70 -12.72 22.61
CA LEU A 71 -14.64 -12.20 21.63
C LEU A 71 -14.78 -13.16 20.43
N PRO A 72 -15.96 -13.78 20.24
CA PRO A 72 -16.31 -14.42 18.98
C PRO A 72 -16.28 -13.44 17.82
N ASP A 73 -15.86 -13.93 16.65
CA ASP A 73 -15.88 -13.14 15.43
C ASP A 73 -16.41 -13.94 14.24
N ILE A 74 -17.02 -13.24 13.30
CA ILE A 74 -17.63 -13.75 12.09
C ILE A 74 -16.70 -13.37 10.93
N ARG A 75 -16.05 -14.38 10.37
CA ARG A 75 -15.21 -14.21 9.19
C ARG A 75 -16.04 -14.37 7.93
N VAL A 76 -16.08 -13.35 7.07
CA VAL A 76 -16.75 -13.35 5.77
C VAL A 76 -15.72 -13.15 4.67
N VAL A 77 -15.60 -14.11 3.75
CA VAL A 77 -14.76 -13.99 2.55
C VAL A 77 -15.57 -13.30 1.46
N VAL A 78 -15.00 -12.26 0.85
CA VAL A 78 -15.66 -11.46 -0.19
C VAL A 78 -14.79 -11.39 -1.44
N HIS A 79 -15.39 -11.60 -2.61
CA HIS A 79 -14.73 -11.45 -3.90
C HIS A 79 -15.67 -10.76 -4.88
N ASN A 80 -15.18 -9.76 -5.62
CA ASN A 80 -15.97 -9.05 -6.63
C ASN A 80 -17.32 -8.51 -6.09
N LEU A 81 -17.28 -7.98 -4.86
CA LEU A 81 -18.39 -7.48 -4.04
C LEU A 81 -19.37 -8.55 -3.55
N ILE A 82 -19.09 -9.83 -3.80
CA ILE A 82 -19.95 -10.96 -3.46
C ILE A 82 -19.37 -11.67 -2.24
N PRO A 83 -20.07 -11.69 -1.08
CA PRO A 83 -19.72 -12.57 0.02
C PRO A 83 -19.82 -14.05 -0.40
N VAL A 84 -18.71 -14.78 -0.45
CA VAL A 84 -18.67 -16.14 -1.01
C VAL A 84 -18.80 -17.23 0.05
N MET A 85 -18.28 -16.99 1.25
CA MET A 85 -18.27 -17.95 2.37
C MET A 85 -18.15 -17.21 3.68
N ALA A 86 -18.73 -17.77 4.74
CA ALA A 86 -18.59 -17.22 6.08
C ALA A 86 -18.46 -18.32 7.14
N MET A 87 -17.83 -18.00 8.26
CA MET A 87 -17.81 -18.85 9.44
C MET A 87 -17.78 -18.01 10.72
N LEU A 88 -18.41 -18.53 11.76
CA LEU A 88 -18.26 -18.04 13.13
C LEU A 88 -17.04 -18.73 13.76
N ARG A 89 -16.14 -17.96 14.35
CA ARG A 89 -15.00 -18.47 15.14
C ARG A 89 -15.30 -18.27 16.62
N LEU A 90 -15.21 -19.36 17.39
CA LEU A 90 -15.49 -19.39 18.82
C LEU A 90 -14.22 -19.63 19.62
N PRO A 91 -13.85 -18.70 20.50
CA PRO A 91 -12.82 -18.92 21.50
C PRO A 91 -13.14 -20.10 22.44
N THR A 92 -12.14 -20.94 22.65
CA THR A 92 -12.16 -22.08 23.57
C THR A 92 -11.09 -21.95 24.65
N VAL A 93 -11.14 -22.85 25.63
CA VAL A 93 -10.07 -23.02 26.64
C VAL A 93 -8.72 -23.28 25.96
N ASN A 94 -8.68 -24.15 24.95
CA ASN A 94 -7.44 -24.50 24.23
C ASN A 94 -6.82 -23.29 23.52
N SER A 95 -7.66 -22.38 23.03
CA SER A 95 -7.22 -21.13 22.38
C SER A 95 -6.89 -19.98 23.32
N ASP A 96 -6.93 -20.22 24.64
CA ASP A 96 -6.76 -19.20 25.68
C ASP A 96 -7.70 -17.99 25.48
N GLY A 97 -8.95 -18.27 25.05
CA GLY A 97 -9.94 -17.23 24.79
C GLY A 97 -9.71 -16.40 23.51
N LYS A 98 -8.93 -16.89 22.54
CA LYS A 98 -8.73 -16.22 21.24
C LYS A 98 -9.48 -16.91 20.10
N ALA A 99 -10.08 -16.15 19.18
CA ALA A 99 -10.77 -16.68 18.01
C ALA A 99 -9.81 -17.09 16.86
N ASN A 100 -8.78 -17.88 17.19
CA ASN A 100 -7.77 -18.34 16.24
C ASN A 100 -7.78 -19.87 16.12
N LEU A 101 -8.15 -20.37 14.93
CA LEU A 101 -8.25 -21.82 14.66
C LEU A 101 -6.93 -22.57 14.80
N HIS A 102 -5.78 -21.91 14.59
CA HIS A 102 -4.47 -22.52 14.81
C HIS A 102 -4.14 -22.71 16.29
N LEU A 103 -4.76 -21.93 17.17
CA LEU A 103 -4.61 -22.03 18.62
C LEU A 103 -5.66 -22.96 19.25
N GLY A 104 -6.54 -23.59 18.47
CA GLY A 104 -7.56 -24.50 18.98
C GLY A 104 -8.94 -23.87 19.20
N ALA A 105 -9.24 -22.75 18.55
CA ALA A 105 -10.60 -22.22 18.46
C ALA A 105 -11.47 -23.11 17.55
N ILE A 106 -12.77 -23.14 17.81
CA ILE A 106 -13.76 -23.89 17.03
C ILE A 106 -14.34 -22.98 15.93
N ALA A 107 -14.61 -23.52 14.75
CA ALA A 107 -15.32 -22.81 13.68
C ALA A 107 -16.70 -23.42 13.42
N ALA A 108 -17.72 -22.60 13.18
CA ALA A 108 -19.00 -23.04 12.64
C ALA A 108 -19.25 -22.35 11.29
N GLY A 109 -19.42 -23.11 10.20
CA GLY A 109 -19.71 -22.53 8.88
C GLY A 109 -21.07 -21.85 8.86
N ILE A 110 -21.25 -20.75 8.15
CA ILE A 110 -22.51 -20.00 8.10
C ILE A 110 -23.10 -20.07 6.69
N ASP A 111 -24.37 -20.44 6.59
CA ASP A 111 -25.12 -20.38 5.35
C ASP A 111 -25.31 -18.93 4.91
N ILE A 112 -24.83 -18.59 3.70
CA ILE A 112 -24.84 -17.21 3.22
C ILE A 112 -26.25 -16.66 3.02
N ALA A 113 -27.22 -17.48 2.63
CA ALA A 113 -28.59 -17.02 2.42
C ALA A 113 -29.35 -16.86 3.72
N LYS A 114 -29.19 -17.83 4.64
CA LYS A 114 -30.01 -17.89 5.86
C LYS A 114 -29.37 -17.20 7.06
N GLY A 115 -28.06 -16.98 7.05
CA GLY A 115 -27.33 -16.52 8.23
C GLY A 115 -27.32 -17.53 9.37
N VAL A 116 -27.49 -18.83 9.04
CA VAL A 116 -27.59 -19.91 10.02
C VAL A 116 -26.31 -20.72 10.04
N THR A 117 -25.80 -21.00 11.22
CA THR A 117 -24.62 -21.86 11.41
C THR A 117 -24.93 -23.31 11.02
N THR A 118 -23.95 -23.98 10.44
CA THR A 118 -24.08 -25.32 9.84
C THR A 118 -23.17 -26.32 10.54
N HIS A 119 -22.05 -26.69 9.92
CA HIS A 119 -21.12 -27.69 10.46
C HIS A 119 -20.12 -27.03 11.39
N VAL A 120 -19.85 -27.70 12.51
CA VAL A 120 -18.87 -27.27 13.49
C VAL A 120 -17.58 -28.05 13.25
N VAL A 121 -16.45 -27.35 13.28
CA VAL A 121 -15.12 -27.88 13.02
C VAL A 121 -14.19 -27.52 14.15
N ASP A 122 -13.51 -28.54 14.67
CA ASP A 122 -12.42 -28.42 15.63
C ASP A 122 -11.20 -29.17 15.08
N ASN A 123 -10.04 -28.51 15.07
CA ASN A 123 -8.78 -29.05 14.57
C ASN A 123 -8.91 -29.83 13.23
N LYS A 124 -9.61 -29.22 12.26
CA LYS A 124 -9.91 -29.77 10.91
C LYS A 124 -10.83 -31.00 10.88
N LYS A 125 -11.44 -31.40 12.00
CA LYS A 125 -12.44 -32.48 12.07
C LYS A 125 -13.83 -31.91 12.32
N ILE A 126 -14.84 -32.51 11.70
CA ILE A 126 -16.24 -32.17 11.99
C ILE A 126 -16.59 -32.72 13.37
N VAL A 127 -17.17 -31.88 14.22
CA VAL A 127 -17.60 -32.22 15.58
C VAL A 127 -19.05 -31.76 15.78
N GLU A 128 -19.70 -32.22 16.85
CA GLU A 128 -21.03 -31.71 17.21
C GLU A 128 -20.97 -30.25 17.70
N GLY A 129 -19.90 -29.90 18.44
CA GLY A 129 -19.75 -28.60 19.08
C GLY A 129 -20.71 -28.37 20.25
N PRO A 130 -20.75 -27.14 20.80
CA PRO A 130 -21.70 -26.76 21.83
C PRO A 130 -23.16 -26.95 21.38
N LYS A 131 -24.01 -27.49 22.27
CA LYS A 131 -25.42 -27.73 21.98
C LYS A 131 -26.12 -26.42 21.58
N GLY A 132 -26.79 -26.43 20.42
CA GLY A 132 -27.47 -25.25 19.87
C GLY A 132 -26.58 -24.30 19.08
N LEU A 133 -25.27 -24.59 18.97
CA LEU A 133 -24.40 -23.83 18.07
C LEU A 133 -24.73 -24.08 16.60
N ARG A 134 -25.05 -25.33 16.22
CA ARG A 134 -25.56 -25.66 14.89
C ARG A 134 -27.02 -25.27 14.77
N GLY A 135 -27.38 -24.51 13.74
CA GLY A 135 -28.73 -23.96 13.58
C GLY A 135 -28.93 -22.59 14.27
N LEU A 136 -27.87 -21.99 14.81
CA LEU A 136 -27.89 -20.65 15.38
C LEU A 136 -28.08 -19.61 14.26
N GLU A 137 -29.12 -18.79 14.38
CA GLU A 137 -29.31 -17.60 13.55
C GLU A 137 -28.38 -16.48 14.01
N ILE A 138 -27.52 -16.01 13.10
CA ILE A 138 -26.61 -14.90 13.34
C ILE A 138 -27.39 -13.59 13.25
N PRO A 139 -27.42 -12.76 14.32
CA PRO A 139 -28.06 -11.45 14.30
C PRO A 139 -27.47 -10.53 13.22
N TYR A 140 -28.30 -9.64 12.68
CA TYR A 140 -27.88 -8.61 11.70
C TYR A 140 -27.23 -9.16 10.43
N TRP A 141 -27.59 -10.38 10.01
CA TRP A 141 -26.87 -11.08 8.94
C TRP A 141 -26.77 -10.31 7.61
N ASP A 142 -27.89 -9.76 7.11
CA ASP A 142 -27.88 -8.98 5.87
C ASP A 142 -27.01 -7.72 5.97
N GLU A 143 -27.01 -7.09 7.15
CA GLU A 143 -26.19 -5.92 7.45
C GLU A 143 -24.71 -6.30 7.49
N ILE A 144 -24.35 -7.43 8.11
CA ILE A 144 -22.98 -7.97 8.11
C ILE A 144 -22.49 -8.19 6.69
N LEU A 145 -23.27 -8.87 5.85
CA LEU A 145 -22.91 -9.12 4.45
C LEU A 145 -22.71 -7.81 3.68
N LEU A 146 -23.57 -6.83 3.92
CA LEU A 146 -23.50 -5.52 3.31
C LEU A 146 -22.27 -4.73 3.76
N ILE A 147 -21.95 -4.74 5.07
CA ILE A 147 -20.73 -4.16 5.63
C ILE A 147 -19.52 -4.79 4.95
N CYS A 148 -19.46 -6.12 4.87
CA CYS A 148 -18.32 -6.83 4.27
C CYS A 148 -18.13 -6.46 2.79
N SER A 149 -19.22 -6.35 2.02
CA SER A 149 -19.17 -5.93 0.62
C SER A 149 -18.78 -4.45 0.46
N LYS A 150 -19.26 -3.56 1.33
CA LYS A 150 -18.84 -2.14 1.37
C LYS A 150 -17.37 -2.00 1.74
N VAL A 151 -16.89 -2.77 2.72
CA VAL A 151 -15.47 -2.83 3.09
C VAL A 151 -14.62 -3.24 1.90
N GLN A 152 -15.08 -4.17 1.05
CA GLN A 152 -14.38 -4.51 -0.19
C GLN A 152 -14.25 -3.32 -1.15
N ILE A 153 -15.29 -2.52 -1.31
CA ILE A 153 -15.23 -1.28 -2.12
C ILE A 153 -14.24 -0.30 -1.51
N ILE A 154 -14.37 -0.02 -0.22
CA ILE A 154 -13.58 1.01 0.49
C ILE A 154 -12.09 0.65 0.47
N THR A 155 -11.77 -0.62 0.71
CA THR A 155 -10.39 -1.12 0.70
C THR A 155 -9.85 -1.35 -0.72
N ASN A 156 -10.74 -1.45 -1.71
CA ASN A 156 -10.44 -1.75 -3.10
C ASN A 156 -9.60 -3.03 -3.27
N LEU A 157 -9.81 -4.02 -2.41
CA LEU A 157 -9.18 -5.34 -2.48
C LEU A 157 -10.07 -6.29 -3.31
N GLY A 158 -9.52 -6.89 -4.36
CA GLY A 158 -10.30 -7.80 -5.22
C GLY A 158 -10.80 -9.05 -4.50
N TYR A 159 -10.10 -9.48 -3.45
CA TYR A 159 -10.43 -10.61 -2.57
C TYR A 159 -9.97 -10.28 -1.15
N LEU A 160 -10.81 -10.50 -0.15
CA LEU A 160 -10.45 -10.33 1.26
C LEU A 160 -11.31 -11.20 2.18
N ALA A 161 -10.88 -11.36 3.42
CA ALA A 161 -11.74 -11.74 4.55
C ALA A 161 -11.98 -10.53 5.43
N VAL A 162 -13.22 -10.35 5.84
CA VAL A 162 -13.66 -9.34 6.79
C VAL A 162 -14.07 -10.06 8.07
N ASP A 163 -13.53 -9.63 9.20
CA ASP A 163 -13.84 -10.23 10.49
C ASP A 163 -14.66 -9.25 11.31
N ILE A 164 -15.88 -9.67 11.65
CA ILE A 164 -16.91 -8.86 12.29
C ILE A 164 -17.20 -9.42 13.68
N ALA A 165 -17.18 -8.57 14.71
CA ALA A 165 -17.75 -8.90 16.02
C ALA A 165 -19.20 -8.44 16.11
N LEU A 166 -19.96 -9.08 16.99
CA LEU A 166 -21.28 -8.61 17.39
C LEU A 166 -21.17 -7.97 18.78
N ASP A 167 -21.28 -6.65 18.81
CA ASP A 167 -21.34 -5.86 20.02
C ASP A 167 -22.79 -5.73 20.51
N LYS A 168 -22.99 -5.88 21.82
CA LYS A 168 -24.30 -5.82 22.49
C LYS A 168 -24.96 -4.44 22.37
N THR A 169 -24.19 -3.36 22.22
CA THR A 169 -24.69 -1.99 22.16
C THR A 169 -24.73 -1.46 20.73
N ASN A 170 -23.68 -1.73 19.95
CA ASN A 170 -23.46 -1.13 18.63
C ASN A 170 -23.83 -2.06 17.46
N GLY A 171 -24.15 -3.33 17.71
CA GLY A 171 -24.44 -4.31 16.65
C GLY A 171 -23.15 -4.79 15.94
N PRO A 172 -23.17 -5.02 14.61
CA PRO A 172 -22.00 -5.46 13.86
C PRO A 172 -20.84 -4.45 13.87
N VAL A 173 -19.68 -4.87 14.35
CA VAL A 173 -18.44 -4.05 14.41
C VAL A 173 -17.33 -4.71 13.60
N LEU A 174 -16.69 -3.95 12.72
CA LEU A 174 -15.53 -4.39 11.97
C LEU A 174 -14.30 -4.50 12.88
N LEU A 175 -13.71 -5.69 13.01
CA LEU A 175 -12.48 -5.92 13.79
C LEU A 175 -11.22 -5.84 12.93
N GLU A 176 -11.16 -6.66 11.88
CA GLU A 176 -9.97 -6.77 11.04
C GLU A 176 -10.33 -7.03 9.58
N VAL A 177 -9.47 -6.54 8.68
CA VAL A 177 -9.55 -6.80 7.23
C VAL A 177 -8.31 -7.56 6.79
N ASN A 178 -8.51 -8.78 6.32
CA ASN A 178 -7.47 -9.70 5.94
C ASN A 178 -7.38 -9.84 4.41
N ALA A 179 -6.35 -9.26 3.79
CA ALA A 179 -6.12 -9.36 2.34
C ALA A 179 -5.77 -10.80 1.88
N ARG A 180 -5.36 -11.67 2.80
CA ARG A 180 -5.09 -13.11 2.56
C ARG A 180 -6.00 -13.95 3.44
N ALA A 181 -7.23 -14.18 2.99
CA ALA A 181 -8.18 -15.00 3.74
C ALA A 181 -7.69 -16.46 3.86
N GLY A 182 -7.61 -16.96 5.09
CA GLY A 182 -7.23 -18.35 5.36
C GLY A 182 -8.23 -19.36 4.76
N LEU A 183 -7.71 -20.48 4.25
CA LEU A 183 -8.50 -21.50 3.55
C LEU A 183 -9.42 -22.33 4.48
N GLY A 184 -9.27 -22.21 5.81
CA GLY A 184 -10.01 -22.98 6.81
C GLY A 184 -11.53 -22.81 6.75
N VAL A 185 -12.03 -21.69 6.21
CA VAL A 185 -13.46 -21.44 6.00
C VAL A 185 -14.15 -22.51 5.14
N GLN A 186 -13.40 -23.15 4.24
CA GLN A 186 -13.89 -24.23 3.38
C GLN A 186 -14.28 -25.47 4.16
N ILE A 187 -13.52 -25.79 5.23
CA ILE A 187 -13.75 -26.97 6.05
C ILE A 187 -15.04 -26.78 6.84
N ALA A 188 -15.24 -25.61 7.43
CA ALA A 188 -16.45 -25.29 8.19
C ALA A 188 -17.72 -25.26 7.32
N ASN A 189 -17.60 -24.90 6.05
CA ASN A 189 -18.71 -24.86 5.09
C ASN A 189 -18.88 -26.15 4.27
N LEU A 190 -18.01 -27.15 4.44
CA LEU A 190 -17.95 -28.38 3.62
C LEU A 190 -18.04 -28.14 2.11
N ALA A 191 -17.45 -27.04 1.65
CA ALA A 191 -17.51 -26.63 0.26
C ALA A 191 -16.14 -26.12 -0.21
N PRO A 192 -15.68 -26.48 -1.43
CA PRO A 192 -14.45 -25.92 -1.99
C PRO A 192 -14.66 -24.45 -2.37
N LEU A 193 -13.83 -23.57 -1.82
CA LEU A 193 -13.83 -22.13 -2.09
C LEU A 193 -13.57 -21.86 -3.57
N ARG A 194 -12.63 -22.60 -4.18
CA ARG A 194 -12.33 -22.50 -5.61
C ARG A 194 -13.59 -22.62 -6.48
N LYS A 195 -14.45 -23.62 -6.21
CA LYS A 195 -15.70 -23.82 -6.95
C LYS A 195 -16.66 -22.63 -6.80
N ARG A 196 -16.72 -22.01 -5.62
CA ARG A 196 -17.55 -20.81 -5.40
C ARG A 196 -16.98 -19.59 -6.12
N LEU A 197 -15.67 -19.38 -6.08
CA LEU A 197 -15.01 -18.29 -6.81
C LEU A 197 -15.16 -18.43 -8.33
N GLU A 198 -15.03 -19.65 -8.86
CA GLU A 198 -15.24 -19.92 -10.29
C GLU A 198 -16.68 -19.62 -10.73
N ARG A 199 -17.70 -19.90 -9.91
CA ARG A 199 -19.11 -19.61 -10.22
C ARG A 199 -19.41 -18.12 -10.40
N ILE A 200 -18.71 -17.25 -9.70
CA ILE A 200 -18.90 -15.80 -9.78
C ILE A 200 -17.91 -15.12 -10.73
N ARG A 201 -17.04 -15.89 -11.38
CA ARG A 201 -16.08 -15.38 -12.35
C ARG A 201 -16.83 -14.76 -13.53
N GLY A 202 -16.56 -13.48 -13.81
CA GLY A 202 -17.20 -12.74 -14.90
C GLY A 202 -18.57 -12.14 -14.59
N VAL A 203 -19.12 -12.37 -13.39
CA VAL A 203 -20.34 -11.69 -12.93
C VAL A 203 -20.05 -10.21 -12.69
N LYS A 204 -20.82 -9.31 -13.31
CA LYS A 204 -20.63 -7.85 -13.13
C LYS A 204 -21.47 -7.32 -11.98
N VAL A 205 -20.80 -6.96 -10.89
CA VAL A 205 -21.40 -6.39 -9.69
C VAL A 205 -21.02 -4.92 -9.59
N THR A 206 -22.02 -4.06 -9.53
CA THR A 206 -21.86 -2.61 -9.58
C THR A 206 -22.11 -1.94 -8.23
N THR A 207 -22.78 -2.62 -7.29
CA THR A 207 -23.07 -2.12 -5.94
C THR A 207 -22.94 -3.24 -4.90
N PRO A 208 -22.61 -2.93 -3.64
CA PRO A 208 -22.56 -3.91 -2.55
C PRO A 208 -23.87 -4.67 -2.37
N GLU A 209 -25.00 -3.97 -2.44
CA GLU A 209 -26.33 -4.54 -2.27
C GLU A 209 -26.63 -5.61 -3.33
N LYS A 210 -26.19 -5.38 -4.58
CA LYS A 210 -26.28 -6.36 -5.66
C LYS A 210 -25.39 -7.56 -5.40
N GLY A 211 -24.19 -7.34 -4.87
CA GLY A 211 -23.25 -8.40 -4.52
C GLY A 211 -23.77 -9.32 -3.41
N VAL A 212 -24.40 -8.75 -2.38
CA VAL A 212 -25.07 -9.51 -1.30
C VAL A 212 -26.23 -10.34 -1.85
N ARG A 213 -27.09 -9.76 -2.69
CA ARG A 213 -28.20 -10.51 -3.31
C ARG A 213 -27.71 -11.71 -4.12
N ILE A 214 -26.70 -11.49 -4.97
CA ILE A 214 -26.08 -12.56 -5.77
C ILE A 214 -25.48 -13.65 -4.88
N ALA A 215 -24.81 -13.26 -3.78
CA ALA A 215 -24.25 -14.20 -2.82
C ALA A 215 -25.32 -15.11 -2.20
N GLN A 216 -26.42 -14.53 -1.75
CA GLN A 216 -27.54 -15.25 -1.15
C GLN A 216 -28.19 -16.21 -2.16
N ASP A 217 -28.40 -15.75 -3.40
CA ASP A 217 -28.99 -16.58 -4.45
C ASP A 217 -28.09 -17.75 -4.88
N MET A 218 -26.78 -17.52 -4.99
CA MET A 218 -25.83 -18.51 -5.54
C MET A 218 -25.29 -19.50 -4.51
N PHE A 219 -25.22 -19.11 -3.23
CA PHE A 219 -24.45 -19.83 -2.22
C PHE A 219 -25.23 -20.27 -0.98
N GLY A 220 -26.53 -19.98 -0.90
CA GLY A 220 -27.43 -20.56 0.11
C GLY A 220 -27.72 -22.03 -0.15
N ASN A 221 -27.79 -22.84 0.91
CA ASN A 221 -28.35 -24.19 0.81
C ASN A 221 -29.87 -24.10 0.66
N LYS A 222 -30.34 -24.23 -0.58
CA LYS A 222 -31.75 -24.50 -0.87
C LYS A 222 -32.14 -25.85 -0.28
N ILE A 223 -32.85 -25.83 0.86
CA ILE A 223 -33.98 -26.74 1.00
C ILE A 223 -35.08 -26.10 0.18
N GLU A 224 -35.54 -26.80 -0.85
CA GLU A 224 -36.66 -26.40 -1.69
C GLU A 224 -37.92 -26.17 -0.84
N LYS A 225 -38.61 -25.07 -1.18
CA LYS A 225 -39.89 -24.49 -0.69
C LYS A 225 -39.61 -23.06 -0.21
N ASP A 226 -39.89 -21.98 -0.94
CA ASP A 226 -41.02 -21.76 -1.84
C ASP A 226 -40.63 -21.08 -3.17
N ILE A 227 -41.45 -21.42 -4.16
CA ILE A 227 -41.39 -21.04 -5.56
C ILE A 227 -41.76 -19.56 -5.70
N GLN A 228 -40.82 -18.73 -6.13
CA GLN A 228 -41.08 -17.52 -6.94
C GLN A 228 -39.79 -17.04 -7.62
N ASN A 229 -39.32 -17.81 -8.61
CA ASN A 229 -38.52 -17.35 -9.76
C ASN A 229 -38.28 -18.55 -10.69
N VAL A 230 -39.36 -19.06 -11.29
CA VAL A 230 -39.29 -20.13 -12.30
C VAL A 230 -39.17 -19.56 -13.72
N SER A 231 -39.41 -18.26 -13.94
CA SER A 231 -39.47 -17.72 -15.31
C SER A 231 -38.21 -16.98 -15.79
N GLY A 232 -37.26 -16.66 -14.90
CA GLY A 232 -36.14 -15.78 -15.24
C GLY A 232 -36.54 -14.33 -15.53
N LYS A 233 -37.77 -13.92 -15.19
CA LYS A 233 -38.33 -12.59 -15.45
C LYS A 233 -38.39 -11.74 -14.16
N ALA A 234 -38.05 -10.46 -14.25
CA ALA A 234 -38.06 -9.53 -13.11
C ALA A 234 -39.49 -9.08 -12.77
N VAL A 235 -39.86 -9.06 -11.48
CA VAL A 235 -41.20 -8.63 -11.06
C VAL A 235 -41.25 -7.09 -10.98
N VAL A 236 -42.29 -6.47 -11.57
CA VAL A 236 -42.55 -5.01 -11.61
C VAL A 236 -43.98 -4.71 -11.16
N GLY A 237 -44.22 -3.56 -10.53
CA GLY A 237 -45.56 -3.09 -10.15
C GLY A 237 -46.33 -2.41 -11.28
N GLN A 238 -47.53 -1.88 -11.01
CA GLN A 238 -48.32 -1.11 -12.00
C GLN A 238 -47.70 0.24 -12.38
N LYS A 239 -46.82 0.78 -11.52
CA LYS A 239 -46.03 1.99 -11.75
C LYS A 239 -44.60 1.75 -11.27
N GLU A 240 -43.63 2.14 -12.08
CA GLU A 240 -42.21 1.97 -11.79
C GLU A 240 -41.42 3.24 -12.11
N THR A 241 -40.33 3.47 -11.40
CA THR A 241 -39.36 4.52 -11.79
C THR A 241 -38.41 3.95 -12.83
N VAL A 242 -38.31 4.65 -13.96
CA VAL A 242 -37.56 4.22 -15.12
C VAL A 242 -36.51 5.27 -15.47
N ASP A 243 -35.28 4.83 -15.67
CA ASP A 243 -34.20 5.71 -16.14
C ASP A 243 -34.24 5.79 -17.66
N VAL A 244 -34.76 6.88 -18.20
CA VAL A 244 -34.83 7.14 -19.64
C VAL A 244 -33.55 7.85 -20.09
N ILE A 245 -32.89 7.31 -21.11
CA ILE A 245 -31.61 7.82 -21.60
C ILE A 245 -31.86 8.82 -22.74
N GLY A 246 -31.78 10.12 -22.44
CA GLY A 246 -31.81 11.21 -23.41
C GLY A 246 -30.42 11.56 -23.94
N LYS A 247 -30.34 12.53 -24.88
CA LYS A 247 -29.04 13.01 -25.40
C LYS A 247 -28.24 13.80 -24.36
N LYS A 248 -28.91 14.42 -23.39
CA LYS A 248 -28.30 15.19 -22.29
C LYS A 248 -27.95 14.33 -21.06
N GLY A 249 -28.20 13.01 -21.11
CA GLY A 249 -27.97 12.09 -20.00
C GLY A 249 -29.24 11.33 -19.57
N PRO A 250 -29.12 10.43 -18.58
CA PRO A 250 -30.25 9.67 -18.03
C PRO A 250 -31.14 10.55 -17.14
N MET A 251 -32.46 10.41 -17.29
CA MET A 251 -33.48 11.09 -16.50
C MET A 251 -34.43 10.07 -15.88
N LYS A 252 -34.77 10.25 -14.60
CA LYS A 252 -35.76 9.42 -13.91
C LYS A 252 -37.17 9.87 -14.24
N VAL A 253 -38.00 8.94 -14.71
CA VAL A 253 -39.39 9.18 -15.10
C VAL A 253 -40.26 8.11 -14.45
N ILE A 254 -41.45 8.49 -13.99
CA ILE A 254 -42.47 7.53 -13.55
C ILE A 254 -43.14 6.95 -14.79
N ALA A 255 -43.07 5.64 -14.94
CA ALA A 255 -43.69 4.90 -16.02
C ALA A 255 -44.89 4.09 -15.51
N SER A 256 -45.98 4.09 -16.27
CA SER A 256 -47.08 3.14 -16.08
C SER A 256 -46.77 1.83 -16.79
N ILE A 257 -46.90 0.71 -16.09
CA ILE A 257 -46.71 -0.63 -16.65
C ILE A 257 -48.08 -1.15 -17.09
N ASN A 258 -48.31 -1.18 -18.39
CA ASN A 258 -49.63 -1.51 -18.93
C ASN A 258 -49.55 -2.61 -20.01
N PRO A 259 -49.80 -3.88 -19.66
CA PRO A 259 -49.77 -4.99 -20.60
C PRO A 259 -50.93 -4.98 -21.62
N VAL A 260 -51.91 -4.08 -21.50
CA VAL A 260 -52.99 -3.90 -22.48
C VAL A 260 -52.52 -3.08 -23.69
N VAL A 261 -51.52 -2.21 -23.52
CA VAL A 261 -50.96 -1.40 -24.62
C VAL A 261 -49.90 -2.21 -25.34
N GLU A 262 -49.99 -2.35 -26.67
CA GLU A 262 -49.05 -3.18 -27.45
C GLU A 262 -47.64 -2.56 -27.57
N GLY A 263 -47.51 -1.24 -27.56
CA GLY A 263 -46.22 -0.53 -27.67
C GLY A 263 -45.92 0.35 -26.47
N THR A 264 -44.64 0.62 -26.22
CA THR A 264 -44.25 1.70 -25.29
C THR A 264 -44.63 3.05 -25.90
N VAL A 265 -45.13 3.97 -25.08
CA VAL A 265 -45.57 5.31 -25.48
C VAL A 265 -44.95 6.34 -24.56
N ILE A 266 -44.48 7.45 -25.11
CA ILE A 266 -43.85 8.55 -24.38
C ILE A 266 -44.52 9.87 -24.73
N ASP A 267 -44.67 10.72 -23.71
CA ASP A 267 -45.25 12.05 -23.86
C ASP A 267 -44.39 12.98 -24.73
N LYS A 268 -45.01 13.81 -25.57
CA LYS A 268 -44.32 14.78 -26.44
C LYS A 268 -43.42 15.75 -25.65
N SER A 269 -43.88 16.28 -24.51
CA SER A 269 -43.10 17.21 -23.68
C SER A 269 -41.88 16.52 -23.03
N LEU A 270 -42.03 15.25 -22.65
CA LEU A 270 -40.92 14.47 -22.11
C LEU A 270 -39.89 14.16 -23.20
N ALA A 271 -40.32 13.79 -24.41
CA ALA A 271 -39.43 13.54 -25.53
C ALA A 271 -38.62 14.78 -25.93
N GLN A 272 -39.23 15.98 -25.90
CA GLN A 272 -38.56 17.27 -26.11
C GLN A 272 -37.51 17.54 -25.03
N SER A 273 -37.87 17.41 -23.75
CA SER A 273 -36.92 17.67 -22.65
C SER A 273 -35.69 16.74 -22.65
N LEU A 274 -35.86 15.52 -23.15
CA LEU A 274 -34.78 14.54 -23.36
C LEU A 274 -33.96 14.78 -24.64
N ALA A 275 -34.31 15.81 -25.43
CA ALA A 275 -33.75 16.12 -26.75
C ALA A 275 -33.82 14.94 -27.74
N LEU A 276 -34.90 14.16 -27.67
CA LEU A 276 -35.19 13.05 -28.57
C LEU A 276 -35.93 13.50 -29.84
N ILE A 277 -36.66 14.62 -29.76
CA ILE A 277 -37.31 15.31 -30.89
C ILE A 277 -36.96 16.80 -30.89
N SER A 278 -37.02 17.46 -32.05
CA SER A 278 -36.88 18.91 -32.20
C SER A 278 -38.19 19.64 -31.92
N ASP A 279 -38.12 20.91 -31.52
CA ASP A 279 -39.31 21.71 -31.17
C ASP A 279 -40.26 21.93 -32.37
N ASP A 280 -39.74 21.84 -33.61
CA ASP A 280 -40.50 22.05 -34.86
C ASP A 280 -40.98 20.77 -35.56
N ALA A 281 -40.95 19.60 -34.90
CA ALA A 281 -41.34 18.34 -35.53
C ALA A 281 -42.87 18.22 -35.67
N SER A 282 -43.42 18.76 -36.77
CA SER A 282 -44.78 18.54 -37.23
C SER A 282 -44.96 17.13 -37.79
N ASP A 283 -45.73 16.30 -37.08
CA ASP A 283 -46.60 15.19 -37.54
C ASP A 283 -46.13 14.12 -38.56
N GLU A 284 -44.85 14.01 -38.93
CA GLU A 284 -44.41 12.94 -39.87
C GLU A 284 -43.59 11.80 -39.23
N GLY A 285 -43.65 11.64 -37.92
CA GLY A 285 -43.04 10.48 -37.26
C GLY A 285 -43.55 10.24 -35.85
N ASP A 286 -44.69 9.54 -35.73
CA ASP A 286 -45.31 9.16 -34.45
C ASP A 286 -44.46 8.21 -33.56
N LYS A 287 -43.21 7.94 -33.93
CA LYS A 287 -42.38 6.91 -33.30
C LYS A 287 -40.94 7.36 -33.11
N ILE A 288 -40.43 7.22 -31.88
CA ILE A 288 -39.05 7.55 -31.52
C ILE A 288 -38.29 6.37 -30.94
N LYS A 289 -36.97 6.33 -31.14
CA LYS A 289 -36.12 5.31 -30.54
C LYS A 289 -35.86 5.66 -29.07
N LEU A 290 -36.38 4.84 -28.17
CA LEU A 290 -36.27 5.04 -26.73
C LEU A 290 -35.33 4.00 -26.11
N LYS A 291 -34.39 4.46 -25.30
CA LYS A 291 -33.56 3.60 -24.46
C LYS A 291 -33.89 3.89 -23.01
N PHE A 292 -34.18 2.86 -22.24
CA PHE A 292 -34.48 3.03 -20.82
C PHE A 292 -34.04 1.83 -20.00
N THR A 293 -33.89 2.02 -18.69
CA THR A 293 -33.57 0.96 -17.73
C THR A 293 -34.71 0.82 -16.74
N MET A 294 -35.23 -0.40 -16.57
CA MET A 294 -36.29 -0.74 -15.63
C MET A 294 -35.91 -2.02 -14.88
N ALA A 295 -36.00 -2.00 -13.55
CA ALA A 295 -35.59 -3.11 -12.68
C ALA A 295 -34.22 -3.70 -13.06
N ASP A 296 -33.22 -2.83 -13.27
CA ASP A 296 -31.84 -3.15 -13.68
C ASP A 296 -31.68 -3.82 -15.06
N ILE A 297 -32.76 -3.91 -15.85
CA ILE A 297 -32.74 -4.41 -17.22
C ILE A 297 -32.79 -3.22 -18.19
N ARG A 298 -31.77 -3.12 -19.05
CA ARG A 298 -31.69 -2.11 -20.10
C ARG A 298 -32.47 -2.57 -21.33
N LEU A 299 -33.40 -1.74 -21.79
CA LEU A 299 -34.26 -1.99 -22.94
C LEU A 299 -34.04 -0.89 -23.99
N GLN A 300 -34.23 -1.28 -25.25
CA GLN A 300 -34.25 -0.37 -26.39
C GLN A 300 -35.47 -0.71 -27.23
N THR A 301 -36.36 0.26 -27.40
CA THR A 301 -37.62 0.09 -28.12
C THR A 301 -37.89 1.26 -29.07
N ILE A 302 -38.93 1.12 -29.87
CA ILE A 302 -39.52 2.19 -30.67
C ILE A 302 -40.82 2.59 -29.96
N ALA A 303 -40.80 3.75 -29.31
CA ALA A 303 -41.92 4.27 -28.54
C ALA A 303 -42.80 5.20 -29.38
N GLY A 304 -44.11 5.09 -29.24
CA GLY A 304 -45.06 6.02 -29.84
C GLY A 304 -45.06 7.38 -29.15
N LEU A 305 -45.32 8.47 -29.88
CA LEU A 305 -45.55 9.79 -29.30
C LEU A 305 -47.06 9.99 -29.09
N GLU A 306 -47.48 10.18 -27.84
CA GLU A 306 -48.86 10.55 -27.50
C GLU A 306 -48.89 11.75 -26.56
N ASP A 307 -50.05 12.38 -26.43
CA ASP A 307 -50.29 13.39 -25.40
C ASP A 307 -50.74 12.71 -24.11
N LEU A 308 -49.84 12.69 -23.11
CA LEU A 308 -50.09 12.15 -21.78
C LEU A 308 -50.16 13.28 -20.74
N SER A 309 -50.32 14.53 -21.16
CA SER A 309 -50.35 15.71 -20.28
C SER A 309 -51.40 15.63 -19.15
N SER A 310 -52.51 14.91 -19.40
CA SER A 310 -53.59 14.69 -18.44
C SER A 310 -53.36 13.52 -17.46
N LYS A 311 -52.22 12.83 -17.54
CA LYS A 311 -51.89 11.66 -16.71
C LYS A 311 -50.80 12.00 -15.69
N ASP A 312 -50.73 11.23 -14.60
CA ASP A 312 -49.70 11.37 -13.57
C ASP A 312 -48.38 10.65 -13.91
N PHE A 313 -48.26 10.16 -15.13
CA PHE A 313 -47.08 9.52 -15.72
C PHE A 313 -46.87 10.05 -17.14
N LYS A 314 -45.61 10.12 -17.57
CA LYS A 314 -45.23 10.61 -18.90
C LYS A 314 -44.66 9.52 -19.81
N LEU A 315 -44.68 8.27 -19.34
CA LEU A 315 -44.20 7.09 -20.04
C LEU A 315 -45.14 5.91 -19.75
N VAL A 316 -45.51 5.15 -20.76
CA VAL A 316 -46.27 3.89 -20.64
C VAL A 316 -45.44 2.79 -21.26
N ILE A 317 -45.15 1.73 -20.50
CA ILE A 317 -44.42 0.55 -21.01
C ILE A 317 -45.44 -0.52 -21.37
N GLY A 318 -45.49 -0.81 -22.67
CA GLY A 318 -46.43 -1.75 -23.26
C GLY A 318 -45.94 -3.21 -23.28
N LYS A 319 -46.86 -4.12 -23.58
CA LYS A 319 -46.67 -5.58 -23.62
C LYS A 319 -45.40 -6.05 -24.32
N ARG A 320 -45.05 -5.45 -25.46
CA ARG A 320 -43.86 -5.81 -26.25
C ARG A 320 -42.55 -5.69 -25.47
N ASP A 321 -42.47 -4.70 -24.60
CA ASP A 321 -41.26 -4.40 -23.81
C ASP A 321 -41.31 -5.05 -22.42
N LEU A 322 -42.41 -5.74 -22.08
CA LEU A 322 -42.60 -6.47 -20.82
C LEU A 322 -42.19 -7.95 -20.88
N GLY A 323 -41.61 -8.41 -22.01
CA GLY A 323 -41.28 -9.82 -22.22
C GLY A 323 -40.42 -10.46 -21.12
N ASN A 324 -39.55 -9.69 -20.48
CA ASN A 324 -38.65 -10.12 -19.40
C ASN A 324 -39.19 -9.80 -18.00
N PHE A 325 -40.46 -9.43 -17.86
CA PHE A 325 -41.04 -8.98 -16.60
C PHE A 325 -42.32 -9.73 -16.23
N LEU A 326 -42.59 -9.80 -14.93
CA LEU A 326 -43.87 -10.24 -14.38
C LEU A 326 -44.53 -9.03 -13.70
N VAL A 327 -45.77 -8.70 -14.08
CA VAL A 327 -46.49 -7.57 -13.51
C VAL A 327 -47.26 -8.04 -12.27
N ASP A 328 -46.93 -7.48 -11.11
CA ASP A 328 -47.63 -7.73 -9.84
C ASP A 328 -48.53 -6.52 -9.49
N PRO A 329 -49.87 -6.66 -9.60
CA PRO A 329 -50.83 -5.60 -9.27
C PRO A 329 -50.83 -5.18 -7.79
N SER A 330 -50.38 -6.06 -6.88
CA SER A 330 -50.42 -5.82 -5.44
C SER A 330 -49.23 -4.98 -4.93
N ARG A 331 -48.21 -4.80 -5.77
CA ARG A 331 -47.01 -4.03 -5.45
C ARG A 331 -47.31 -2.53 -5.54
N THR A 332 -47.48 -1.90 -4.38
CA THR A 332 -47.73 -0.46 -4.23
C THR A 332 -46.45 0.34 -4.03
N TYR A 333 -46.40 1.50 -4.68
CA TYR A 333 -45.29 2.44 -4.67
C TYR A 333 -44.99 2.99 -3.25
N LYS A 334 -43.74 2.84 -2.77
CA LYS A 334 -43.25 3.53 -1.57
C LYS A 334 -42.42 4.75 -1.99
N SER A 335 -43.00 5.95 -1.88
CA SER A 335 -42.24 7.19 -2.00
C SER A 335 -41.25 7.30 -0.83
N LYS A 336 -39.97 7.04 -1.06
CA LYS A 336 -38.93 7.41 -0.08
C LYS A 336 -38.22 8.68 -0.51
N GLY A 337 -38.43 9.73 0.29
CA GLY A 337 -37.44 10.79 0.57
C GLY A 337 -37.45 11.98 -0.37
N LYS A 338 -37.55 13.18 0.19
CA LYS A 338 -37.27 14.46 -0.50
C LYS A 338 -35.89 14.39 -1.16
N ILE A 339 -35.86 14.70 -2.44
CA ILE A 339 -34.65 14.91 -3.24
C ILE A 339 -34.02 16.23 -2.76
N PRO A 340 -32.71 16.28 -2.44
CA PRO A 340 -32.02 17.55 -2.23
C PRO A 340 -32.07 18.37 -3.52
N GLU A 341 -32.51 19.62 -3.44
CA GLU A 341 -32.44 20.56 -4.56
C GLU A 341 -30.97 20.74 -4.99
N PHE A 342 -30.65 20.28 -6.20
CA PHE A 342 -29.44 20.70 -6.89
C PHE A 342 -29.63 22.14 -7.34
N LYS A 343 -28.97 23.09 -6.67
CA LYS A 343 -28.71 24.39 -7.28
C LYS A 343 -27.79 24.14 -8.48
N GLY A 344 -28.33 24.39 -9.67
CA GLY A 344 -27.59 24.30 -10.92
C GLY A 344 -26.29 25.10 -10.82
N VAL A 345 -25.18 24.45 -11.13
CA VAL A 345 -23.97 25.18 -11.49
C VAL A 345 -24.26 25.83 -12.83
N SER A 346 -24.36 27.16 -12.84
CA SER A 346 -24.49 27.96 -14.04
C SER A 346 -23.32 27.67 -14.98
N PRO A 347 -23.57 27.53 -16.30
CA PRO A 347 -22.51 27.43 -17.31
C PRO A 347 -21.97 28.83 -17.63
N ASP A 348 -21.45 29.52 -16.62
CA ASP A 348 -20.71 30.77 -16.77
C ASP A 348 -19.50 30.69 -15.85
N ASN A 349 -18.49 29.96 -16.33
CA ASN A 349 -17.07 30.12 -16.01
C ASN A 349 -16.26 29.17 -16.92
N MET A 350 -16.44 29.33 -18.24
CA MET A 350 -15.37 29.00 -19.18
C MET A 350 -14.58 30.29 -19.41
N GLY A 351 -13.60 30.51 -18.53
CA GLY A 351 -12.72 31.67 -18.60
C GLY A 351 -11.86 31.80 -17.36
N GLU A 352 -10.76 31.05 -17.33
CA GLU A 352 -9.41 31.43 -16.85
C GLU A 352 -8.61 30.19 -16.39
N SER A 353 -7.32 30.15 -16.78
CA SER A 353 -6.37 29.04 -16.80
C SER A 353 -6.45 27.98 -15.69
N SER A 354 -6.41 26.70 -16.09
CA SER A 354 -6.10 25.56 -15.22
C SER A 354 -4.69 25.69 -14.62
N LYS A 355 -4.55 26.25 -13.42
CA LYS A 355 -3.29 26.20 -12.68
C LYS A 355 -3.04 24.77 -12.19
N ILE A 356 -1.94 24.17 -12.62
CA ILE A 356 -1.46 22.88 -12.12
C ILE A 356 -1.19 23.00 -10.61
N ASN A 357 -1.74 22.10 -9.81
CA ASN A 357 -1.48 22.06 -8.37
C ASN A 357 -0.26 21.17 -8.06
N TYR A 358 0.91 21.78 -7.95
CA TYR A 358 2.15 21.07 -7.63
C TYR A 358 2.17 20.43 -6.25
N ALA A 359 1.42 20.95 -5.28
CA ALA A 359 1.35 20.35 -3.94
C ALA A 359 0.65 18.97 -3.99
N ASP A 360 -0.38 18.83 -4.84
CA ASP A 360 -1.06 17.55 -5.06
C ASP A 360 -0.13 16.55 -5.77
N ILE A 361 0.60 17.01 -6.78
CA ILE A 361 1.60 16.19 -7.49
C ILE A 361 2.67 15.71 -6.53
N ASP A 362 3.22 16.60 -5.71
CA ASP A 362 4.22 16.30 -4.69
C ASP A 362 3.71 15.23 -3.72
N ASN A 363 2.50 15.40 -3.17
CA ASN A 363 1.87 14.43 -2.27
C ASN A 363 1.69 13.05 -2.93
N ILE A 364 1.18 13.01 -4.17
CA ILE A 364 0.95 11.75 -4.90
C ILE A 364 2.28 11.03 -5.17
N LEU A 365 3.29 11.73 -5.71
CA LEU A 365 4.59 11.13 -6.00
C LEU A 365 5.28 10.65 -4.72
N SER A 366 5.20 11.46 -3.67
CA SER A 366 5.72 11.18 -2.34
C SER A 366 5.09 9.92 -1.73
N ASP A 367 3.79 9.73 -1.88
CA ASP A 367 3.10 8.52 -1.43
C ASP A 367 3.42 7.27 -2.24
N ILE A 368 3.63 7.41 -3.54
CA ILE A 368 4.00 6.30 -4.42
C ILE A 368 5.45 5.86 -4.13
N ASP A 369 6.42 6.78 -4.09
CA ASP A 369 7.83 6.45 -3.82
C ASP A 369 8.00 5.78 -2.44
N ARG A 370 7.19 6.19 -1.45
CA ARG A 370 7.15 5.59 -0.10
C ARG A 370 6.72 4.12 -0.09
N GLN A 371 5.93 3.68 -1.07
CA GLN A 371 5.45 2.29 -1.16
C GLN A 371 6.49 1.36 -1.79
N ILE A 372 7.32 1.86 -2.71
CA ILE A 372 8.23 1.02 -3.53
C ILE A 372 9.42 0.49 -2.74
N LYS A 373 10.06 1.34 -1.91
CA LYS A 373 11.21 0.99 -1.03
C LYS A 373 12.14 -0.10 -1.59
N ILE A 374 12.85 0.18 -2.68
CA ILE A 374 13.66 -0.80 -3.45
C ILE A 374 14.48 -1.75 -2.56
N LEU A 375 15.25 -1.20 -1.60
CA LEU A 375 16.16 -1.98 -0.76
C LEU A 375 15.47 -3.03 0.12
N HIS A 376 14.19 -2.84 0.46
CA HIS A 376 13.42 -3.81 1.24
C HIS A 376 13.10 -5.07 0.40
N HIS A 377 12.97 -4.93 -0.92
CA HIS A 377 12.71 -6.05 -1.83
C HIS A 377 14.01 -6.71 -2.32
N LEU A 378 15.15 -6.01 -2.26
CA LEU A 378 16.47 -6.52 -2.66
C LEU A 378 17.25 -7.24 -1.53
N ARG A 379 16.62 -7.54 -0.40
CA ARG A 379 17.22 -8.35 0.66
C ARG A 379 16.80 -9.81 0.47
N PRO A 380 17.74 -10.74 0.17
CA PRO A 380 17.40 -12.15 0.07
C PRO A 380 16.87 -12.69 1.40
N VAL A 381 15.82 -13.50 1.37
CA VAL A 381 15.24 -14.13 2.58
C VAL A 381 16.14 -15.20 3.16
N ASN A 382 16.96 -15.85 2.31
CA ASN A 382 17.90 -16.91 2.67
C ASN A 382 19.34 -16.39 2.86
N LEU A 383 19.55 -15.07 2.99
CA LEU A 383 20.88 -14.45 3.01
C LEU A 383 21.85 -15.06 4.03
N GLU A 384 21.41 -15.28 5.28
CA GLU A 384 22.30 -15.84 6.32
C GLU A 384 22.71 -17.28 6.00
N GLN A 385 21.80 -18.08 5.46
CA GLN A 385 22.10 -19.45 5.05
C GLN A 385 23.12 -19.46 3.91
N GLU A 386 22.90 -18.65 2.88
CA GLU A 386 23.82 -18.52 1.75
C GLU A 386 25.20 -18.00 2.16
N ARG A 387 25.24 -17.05 3.11
CA ARG A 387 26.50 -16.52 3.67
C ARG A 387 27.31 -17.62 4.36
N ILE A 388 26.66 -18.44 5.20
CA ILE A 388 27.33 -19.54 5.90
C ILE A 388 27.85 -20.58 4.91
N THR A 389 27.06 -20.94 3.90
CA THR A 389 27.46 -21.90 2.86
C THR A 389 28.64 -21.39 2.05
N PHE A 390 28.57 -20.15 1.56
CA PHE A 390 29.63 -19.54 0.75
C PHE A 390 30.97 -19.45 1.49
N LEU A 391 30.96 -19.04 2.76
CA LEU A 391 32.18 -18.90 3.56
C LEU A 391 32.85 -20.25 3.87
N LYS A 392 32.09 -21.35 3.86
CA LYS A 392 32.62 -22.73 3.97
C LYS A 392 33.16 -23.22 2.64
N GLU A 393 32.37 -23.09 1.59
CA GLU A 393 32.65 -23.60 0.25
C GLU A 393 32.98 -22.42 -0.66
N LYS A 394 34.19 -21.86 -0.50
CA LYS A 394 34.70 -20.64 -1.16
C LYS A 394 34.87 -20.74 -2.69
N LYS A 395 34.00 -21.49 -3.38
CA LYS A 395 33.84 -21.62 -4.85
C LYS A 395 32.37 -21.75 -5.27
N TYR A 396 31.46 -21.78 -4.30
CA TYR A 396 30.01 -21.77 -4.50
C TYR A 396 29.53 -20.36 -4.87
N ASN A 397 28.44 -20.25 -5.63
CA ASN A 397 27.80 -18.97 -5.92
C ASN A 397 26.43 -18.95 -5.22
N PRO A 398 26.17 -17.99 -4.32
CA PRO A 398 24.89 -17.86 -3.61
C PRO A 398 23.68 -17.92 -4.53
N GLN A 399 22.65 -18.63 -4.11
CA GLN A 399 21.37 -18.67 -4.81
C GLN A 399 20.36 -17.89 -3.99
N PHE A 400 20.03 -16.67 -4.41
CA PHE A 400 19.19 -15.78 -3.61
C PHE A 400 17.71 -16.00 -3.87
N VAL A 401 16.92 -15.96 -2.79
CA VAL A 401 15.45 -15.99 -2.85
C VAL A 401 14.92 -14.64 -2.38
N TYR A 402 14.05 -14.01 -3.14
CA TYR A 402 13.48 -12.69 -2.82
C TYR A 402 12.03 -12.78 -2.34
N PRO A 403 11.59 -11.86 -1.48
CA PRO A 403 10.20 -11.80 -1.03
C PRO A 403 9.26 -11.25 -2.12
N ASP A 404 8.01 -11.72 -2.12
CA ASP A 404 6.96 -11.15 -2.97
C ASP A 404 6.79 -9.64 -2.77
N LEU A 405 6.39 -8.94 -3.84
CA LEU A 405 6.04 -7.53 -3.75
C LEU A 405 4.82 -7.33 -2.84
N LYS A 406 4.94 -6.37 -1.91
CA LYS A 406 3.88 -6.03 -0.94
C LYS A 406 2.91 -4.96 -1.46
N PHE A 407 3.01 -4.60 -2.73
CA PHE A 407 2.17 -3.60 -3.40
C PHE A 407 1.87 -4.07 -4.83
N ASP A 408 0.85 -3.48 -5.46
CA ASP A 408 0.49 -3.74 -6.86
C ASP A 408 1.20 -2.72 -7.79
N PRO A 409 2.20 -3.14 -8.58
CA PRO A 409 2.94 -2.26 -9.48
C PRO A 409 2.06 -1.65 -10.58
N PHE A 410 1.04 -2.38 -11.06
CA PHE A 410 0.14 -1.91 -12.11
C PHE A 410 -0.68 -0.71 -11.62
N ARG A 411 -1.24 -0.79 -10.41
CA ARG A 411 -1.99 0.32 -9.79
C ARG A 411 -1.13 1.57 -9.62
N LEU A 412 0.12 1.42 -9.18
CA LEU A 412 1.03 2.55 -9.02
C LEU A 412 1.41 3.17 -10.38
N ARG A 413 1.63 2.34 -11.40
CA ARG A 413 1.89 2.79 -12.78
C ARG A 413 0.72 3.59 -13.34
N GLU A 414 -0.52 3.12 -13.16
CA GLU A 414 -1.71 3.84 -13.62
C GLU A 414 -1.90 5.19 -12.89
N LYS A 415 -1.58 5.26 -11.59
CA LYS A 415 -1.55 6.55 -10.87
C LYS A 415 -0.51 7.51 -11.46
N LEU A 416 0.70 7.02 -11.75
CA LEU A 416 1.78 7.84 -12.32
C LEU A 416 1.49 8.32 -13.75
N LYS A 417 0.68 7.61 -14.53
CA LYS A 417 0.28 8.03 -15.89
C LYS A 417 -0.69 9.20 -15.89
N ARG A 418 -1.48 9.36 -14.83
CA ARG A 418 -2.49 10.43 -14.70
C ARG A 418 -1.91 11.77 -14.24
N ILE A 419 -0.64 11.80 -13.87
CA ILE A 419 0.03 13.02 -13.43
C ILE A 419 0.47 13.81 -14.65
N GLU A 420 -0.12 15.00 -14.82
CA GLU A 420 0.26 15.97 -15.84
C GLU A 420 1.22 17.00 -15.23
N CYS A 421 2.23 17.39 -15.99
CA CYS A 421 3.22 18.40 -15.60
C CYS A 421 3.41 19.36 -16.77
N ASP A 422 3.62 20.64 -16.47
CA ASP A 422 3.98 21.65 -17.47
C ASP A 422 5.50 21.74 -17.69
N GLY A 423 5.92 22.67 -18.56
CA GLY A 423 7.32 22.93 -18.86
C GLY A 423 8.03 23.88 -17.89
N LEU A 424 7.37 24.34 -16.83
CA LEU A 424 7.99 25.22 -15.83
C LEU A 424 8.98 24.42 -14.97
N ALA A 425 9.83 25.10 -14.19
CA ALA A 425 10.87 24.47 -13.39
C ALA A 425 10.33 23.33 -12.50
N LEU A 426 9.24 23.58 -11.77
CA LEU A 426 8.57 22.59 -10.94
C LEU A 426 7.97 21.44 -11.76
N GLY A 427 7.33 21.73 -12.89
CA GLY A 427 6.80 20.71 -13.80
C GLY A 427 7.89 19.78 -14.33
N GLN A 428 9.06 20.32 -14.69
CA GLN A 428 10.22 19.53 -15.09
C GLN A 428 10.76 18.66 -13.95
N ILE A 429 10.89 19.23 -12.74
CA ILE A 429 11.33 18.51 -11.54
C ILE A 429 10.40 17.33 -11.24
N PHE A 430 9.09 17.57 -11.16
CA PHE A 430 8.11 16.52 -10.84
C PHE A 430 8.00 15.48 -11.95
N ASN A 431 8.08 15.88 -13.23
CA ASN A 431 8.07 14.92 -14.32
C ASN A 431 9.34 14.04 -14.33
N SER A 432 10.50 14.60 -14.01
CA SER A 432 11.73 13.83 -13.82
C SER A 432 11.60 12.87 -12.64
N LYS A 433 11.02 13.31 -11.51
CA LYS A 433 10.76 12.44 -10.35
C LYS A 433 9.77 11.31 -10.68
N ARG A 434 8.69 11.62 -11.41
CA ARG A 434 7.72 10.65 -11.91
C ARG A 434 8.38 9.58 -12.80
N ARG A 435 9.27 9.98 -13.72
CA ARG A 435 10.05 9.06 -14.56
C ARG A 435 11.01 8.19 -13.74
N GLU A 436 11.69 8.74 -12.74
CA GLU A 436 12.51 7.97 -11.82
C GLU A 436 11.67 6.90 -11.10
N ILE A 437 10.51 7.28 -10.54
CA ILE A 437 9.62 6.34 -9.84
C ILE A 437 9.15 5.21 -10.76
N LEU A 438 8.85 5.50 -12.04
CA LEU A 438 8.52 4.46 -13.04
C LEU A 438 9.69 3.49 -13.26
N LYS A 439 10.93 3.98 -13.33
CA LYS A 439 12.13 3.13 -13.44
C LYS A 439 12.33 2.28 -12.17
N LYS A 440 12.11 2.84 -10.98
CA LYS A 440 12.13 2.10 -9.70
C LYS A 440 11.09 0.98 -9.66
N LEU A 441 9.86 1.24 -10.12
CA LEU A 441 8.82 0.21 -10.25
C LEU A 441 9.29 -0.91 -11.18
N SER A 442 9.80 -0.55 -12.36
CA SER A 442 10.31 -1.52 -13.32
C SER A 442 11.44 -2.37 -12.74
N LEU A 443 12.38 -1.78 -12.00
CA LEU A 443 13.46 -2.54 -11.35
C LEU A 443 12.92 -3.57 -10.35
N VAL A 444 11.98 -3.16 -9.51
CA VAL A 444 11.43 -4.00 -8.44
C VAL A 444 10.56 -5.14 -8.99
N GLU A 445 9.84 -4.92 -10.09
CA GLU A 445 9.08 -5.96 -10.80
C GLU A 445 9.96 -7.07 -11.40
N HIS A 446 11.22 -6.76 -11.69
CA HIS A 446 12.13 -7.68 -12.40
C HIS A 446 13.16 -8.32 -11.47
N ILE A 447 13.04 -8.16 -10.15
CA ILE A 447 13.88 -8.87 -9.18
C ILE A 447 13.78 -10.38 -9.43
N GLY A 448 14.94 -11.03 -9.53
CA GLY A 448 15.07 -12.45 -9.81
C GLY A 448 14.97 -12.85 -11.28
N THR A 449 14.72 -11.89 -12.19
CA THR A 449 14.61 -12.15 -13.63
C THR A 449 15.84 -11.68 -14.40
N ASP A 450 16.04 -12.20 -15.61
CA ASP A 450 17.15 -11.81 -16.49
C ASP A 450 17.17 -10.31 -16.84
N ALA A 451 15.99 -9.66 -16.84
CA ALA A 451 15.86 -8.24 -17.15
C ALA A 451 16.26 -7.32 -15.97
N PHE A 452 16.53 -7.86 -14.78
CA PHE A 452 16.87 -7.05 -13.59
C PHE A 452 18.03 -6.09 -13.85
N SER A 453 19.11 -6.61 -14.44
CA SER A 453 20.34 -5.84 -14.69
C SER A 453 20.11 -4.68 -15.64
N ASP A 454 19.33 -4.90 -16.71
CA ASP A 454 18.95 -3.86 -17.66
C ASP A 454 18.11 -2.77 -16.96
N LYS A 455 17.19 -3.16 -16.06
CA LYS A 455 16.42 -2.19 -15.27
C LYS A 455 17.26 -1.46 -14.24
N SER A 456 18.32 -2.08 -13.72
CA SER A 456 19.28 -1.40 -12.86
C SER A 456 20.08 -0.37 -13.65
N TYR A 457 20.54 -0.74 -14.85
CA TYR A 457 21.19 0.18 -15.79
C TYR A 457 20.26 1.34 -16.16
N ASP A 458 19.00 1.08 -16.51
CA ASP A 458 18.03 2.12 -16.84
C ASP A 458 17.88 3.17 -15.71
N LEU A 459 17.97 2.73 -14.45
CA LEU A 459 17.78 3.58 -13.27
C LEU A 459 19.06 4.31 -12.83
N PHE A 460 20.18 3.61 -12.69
CA PHE A 460 21.43 4.15 -12.12
C PHE A 460 22.52 4.43 -13.15
N GLY A 461 22.45 3.81 -14.33
CA GLY A 461 23.50 3.80 -15.34
C GLY A 461 24.54 2.69 -15.11
N LEU A 462 25.65 2.81 -15.83
CA LEU A 462 26.86 1.99 -15.72
C LEU A 462 28.08 2.93 -15.67
N PRO A 463 29.20 2.49 -15.06
CA PRO A 463 30.44 3.25 -15.11
C PRO A 463 30.99 3.27 -16.54
N ASP A 464 31.42 4.45 -17.00
CA ASP A 464 32.14 4.63 -18.26
C ASP A 464 33.64 4.38 -18.06
N ASP A 465 34.39 4.34 -19.17
CA ASP A 465 35.83 4.05 -19.16
C ASP A 465 36.62 5.11 -18.37
N GLU A 466 36.23 6.39 -18.47
CA GLU A 466 36.87 7.48 -17.71
C GLU A 466 36.70 7.28 -16.20
N LEU A 467 35.49 6.93 -15.74
CA LEU A 467 35.25 6.66 -14.33
C LEU A 467 35.96 5.39 -13.85
N LEU A 468 36.07 4.36 -14.71
CA LEU A 468 36.81 3.14 -14.39
C LEU A 468 38.30 3.42 -14.21
N ASP A 469 38.91 4.18 -15.12
CA ASP A 469 40.32 4.55 -15.03
C ASP A 469 40.58 5.42 -13.80
N ALA A 470 39.71 6.39 -13.52
CA ALA A 470 39.79 7.19 -12.30
C ALA A 470 39.68 6.33 -11.03
N ALA A 471 38.79 5.33 -11.01
CA ALA A 471 38.63 4.43 -9.87
C ALA A 471 39.85 3.51 -9.69
N ARG A 472 40.45 3.01 -10.77
CA ARG A 472 41.69 2.22 -10.74
C ARG A 472 42.84 3.05 -10.19
N ALA A 473 43.08 4.24 -10.76
CA ALA A 473 44.13 5.14 -10.30
C ALA A 473 43.95 5.50 -8.80
N PHE A 474 42.71 5.72 -8.35
CA PHE A 474 42.42 5.98 -6.95
C PHE A 474 42.71 4.78 -6.04
N LEU A 475 42.42 3.56 -6.48
CA LEU A 475 42.71 2.33 -5.73
C LEU A 475 44.20 1.97 -5.73
N ASP A 476 44.91 2.24 -6.83
CA ASP A 476 46.35 2.01 -6.94
C ASP A 476 47.16 2.94 -6.02
N ALA A 477 46.60 4.13 -5.71
CA ALA A 477 47.19 5.06 -4.76
C ALA A 477 47.04 4.64 -3.28
N LYS A 478 46.32 3.55 -2.97
CA LYS A 478 46.10 3.11 -1.59
C LYS A 478 47.42 2.71 -0.91
N PRO A 479 47.55 2.95 0.41
CA PRO A 479 48.71 2.44 1.14
C PRO A 479 48.72 0.90 1.17
N HIS A 480 49.91 0.31 1.30
CA HIS A 480 50.07 -1.15 1.41
C HIS A 480 49.37 -1.71 2.67
N SER A 481 49.31 -0.92 3.73
CA SER A 481 48.60 -1.21 4.98
C SER A 481 47.97 0.07 5.52
N PHE A 482 46.76 -0.04 6.06
CA PHE A 482 46.10 1.08 6.73
C PHE A 482 46.62 1.25 8.16
N PRO A 483 46.68 2.48 8.69
CA PRO A 483 46.99 2.73 10.09
C PRO A 483 46.05 1.97 11.03
N TYR A 484 46.57 1.60 12.20
CA TYR A 484 45.75 0.98 13.25
C TYR A 484 44.71 1.98 13.76
N GLU A 485 43.44 1.58 13.76
CA GLU A 485 42.36 2.35 14.35
C GLU A 485 42.12 1.91 15.79
N ASP A 486 42.34 2.81 16.76
CA ASP A 486 41.97 2.58 18.16
C ASP A 486 40.44 2.64 18.33
N LEU A 487 39.81 1.46 18.45
CA LEU A 487 38.36 1.31 18.61
C LEU A 487 37.95 1.46 20.08
N SER A 488 38.16 2.65 20.64
CA SER A 488 37.95 2.96 22.07
C SER A 488 36.59 3.60 22.38
N ILE A 489 35.82 4.02 21.37
CA ILE A 489 34.51 4.65 21.54
C ILE A 489 33.43 3.61 21.32
N ASP A 490 32.67 3.27 22.36
CA ASP A 490 31.52 2.38 22.23
C ASP A 490 30.27 3.10 21.70
N HIS A 491 29.25 2.32 21.40
CA HIS A 491 27.95 2.81 20.95
C HIS A 491 27.23 3.80 21.89
N GLU A 492 27.45 3.76 23.21
CA GLU A 492 26.83 4.69 24.16
C GLU A 492 27.53 6.04 24.13
N GLU A 493 28.85 6.04 24.13
CA GLU A 493 29.65 7.27 23.99
C GLU A 493 29.47 7.91 22.61
N ALA A 494 29.42 7.09 21.54
CA ALA A 494 29.08 7.59 20.20
C ALA A 494 27.71 8.27 20.19
N ALA A 495 26.70 7.70 20.84
CA ALA A 495 25.36 8.28 20.91
C ALA A 495 25.35 9.65 21.61
N LYS A 496 26.04 9.78 22.75
CA LYS A 496 26.19 11.06 23.45
C LYS A 496 26.84 12.13 22.57
N ARG A 497 27.85 11.74 21.79
CA ARG A 497 28.53 12.65 20.86
C ARG A 497 27.63 13.07 19.70
N PHE A 498 26.85 12.16 19.14
CA PHE A 498 25.85 12.51 18.12
C PHE A 498 24.78 13.47 18.66
N ASP A 499 24.26 13.21 19.86
CA ASP A 499 23.27 14.09 20.51
C ASP A 499 23.85 15.49 20.80
N LYS A 500 25.11 15.57 21.21
CA LYS A 500 25.81 16.85 21.35
C LYS A 500 25.87 17.59 20.01
N ILE A 501 26.18 16.90 18.91
CA ILE A 501 26.20 17.51 17.58
C ILE A 501 24.80 18.01 17.17
N PHE A 502 23.72 17.29 17.49
CA PHE A 502 22.36 17.78 17.24
C PHE A 502 22.08 19.09 17.97
N ASN A 503 22.41 19.17 19.26
CA ASN A 503 22.28 20.40 20.03
C ASN A 503 23.13 21.54 19.43
N ASP A 504 24.35 21.24 19.02
CA ASP A 504 25.28 22.21 18.41
C ASP A 504 24.77 22.81 17.10
N TYR A 505 23.90 22.10 16.38
CA TYR A 505 23.25 22.55 15.14
C TYR A 505 21.80 23.05 15.36
N GLY A 506 21.30 23.05 16.61
CA GLY A 506 19.92 23.44 16.92
C GLY A 506 18.87 22.44 16.39
N LEU A 507 19.23 21.16 16.32
CA LEU A 507 18.36 20.08 15.87
C LEU A 507 17.65 19.42 17.06
N ASP A 508 16.83 20.19 17.77
CA ASP A 508 16.18 19.77 19.02
C ASP A 508 15.22 18.58 18.85
N GLU A 509 14.71 18.36 17.63
CA GLU A 509 13.87 17.22 17.29
C GLU A 509 14.67 15.93 17.02
N TRP A 510 16.00 16.03 16.89
CA TRP A 510 16.88 14.89 16.63
C TRP A 510 17.41 14.27 17.93
N SER A 511 17.36 12.94 18.00
CA SER A 511 17.94 12.17 19.09
C SER A 511 18.54 10.85 18.61
N THR A 512 19.51 10.34 19.37
CA THR A 512 20.12 9.06 19.08
C THR A 512 19.40 7.92 19.79
N LYS A 513 19.15 6.82 19.08
CA LYS A 513 18.55 5.60 19.65
C LYS A 513 19.42 4.38 19.37
N ILE A 514 19.66 3.59 20.42
CA ILE A 514 20.39 2.34 20.32
C ILE A 514 19.47 1.23 19.79
N LYS A 515 19.96 0.44 18.82
CA LYS A 515 19.26 -0.72 18.27
C LYS A 515 20.08 -1.99 18.42
N GLU A 516 19.42 -3.07 18.83
CA GLU A 516 20.04 -4.39 19.03
C GLU A 516 20.63 -5.00 17.74
N SER A 517 19.98 -4.79 16.57
CA SER A 517 20.43 -5.38 15.31
C SER A 517 20.29 -4.42 14.13
N MET A 518 21.42 -4.11 13.49
CA MET A 518 21.54 -3.29 12.28
C MET A 518 22.69 -3.79 11.40
N VAL A 519 22.59 -3.50 10.09
CA VAL A 519 23.65 -3.84 9.12
C VAL A 519 24.79 -2.81 9.16
N SER A 520 24.46 -1.52 9.24
CA SER A 520 25.41 -0.43 9.45
C SER A 520 25.57 -0.13 10.94
N ASP A 521 26.72 0.45 11.30
CA ASP A 521 26.98 0.88 12.68
C ASP A 521 26.11 2.08 13.09
N CYS A 522 25.78 2.94 12.12
CA CYS A 522 24.92 4.09 12.29
C CYS A 522 24.04 4.29 11.04
N MET A 523 22.86 4.89 11.18
CA MET A 523 21.99 5.26 10.06
C MET A 523 20.95 6.31 10.48
N ALA A 524 20.78 7.35 9.67
CA ALA A 524 19.68 8.29 9.84
C ALA A 524 18.30 7.62 9.63
N GLY A 525 17.44 7.73 10.62
CA GLY A 525 16.07 7.23 10.67
C GLY A 525 15.02 8.26 10.26
N LYS A 526 13.75 7.97 10.58
CA LYS A 526 12.62 8.92 10.41
C LYS A 526 12.27 9.56 11.74
N LYS A 527 11.63 10.74 11.70
CA LYS A 527 11.18 11.53 12.86
C LYS A 527 12.34 11.94 13.78
N GLY A 528 13.39 12.54 13.20
CA GLY A 528 14.51 13.05 14.00
C GLY A 528 15.20 11.98 14.83
N THR A 529 15.56 10.84 14.23
CA THR A 529 16.25 9.78 14.98
C THR A 529 17.46 9.31 14.23
N LEU A 530 18.62 9.29 14.87
CA LEU A 530 19.82 8.60 14.40
C LEU A 530 19.94 7.27 15.13
N PHE A 531 19.99 6.15 14.39
CA PHE A 531 20.15 4.85 15.02
C PHE A 531 21.61 4.46 15.12
N VAL A 532 22.02 3.94 16.28
CA VAL A 532 23.36 3.38 16.52
C VAL A 532 23.22 1.90 16.91
N ARG A 533 24.04 1.04 16.31
CA ARG A 533 24.01 -0.40 16.59
C ARG A 533 24.64 -0.71 17.93
N LYS A 534 23.92 -1.44 18.79
CA LYS A 534 24.45 -1.94 20.06
C LYS A 534 25.71 -2.77 19.85
N GLY A 535 26.75 -2.52 20.63
CA GLY A 535 28.04 -3.21 20.54
C GLY A 535 28.92 -2.77 19.37
N SER A 536 28.56 -1.72 18.63
CA SER A 536 29.50 -1.07 17.70
C SER A 536 30.60 -0.33 18.46
N MET A 537 31.81 -0.36 17.89
CA MET A 537 33.00 0.31 18.41
C MET A 537 33.57 1.20 17.30
N PHE A 538 34.04 2.38 17.66
CA PHE A 538 34.51 3.42 16.74
C PHE A 538 35.86 3.95 17.18
N SER A 539 36.68 4.32 16.19
CA SER A 539 37.81 5.22 16.40
C SER A 539 37.35 6.68 16.32
N GLU A 540 38.19 7.60 16.80
CA GLU A 540 37.92 9.04 16.71
C GLU A 540 37.74 9.49 15.25
N VAL A 541 38.61 9.02 14.35
CA VAL A 541 38.53 9.32 12.91
C VAL A 541 37.25 8.74 12.33
N ARG A 542 36.92 7.49 12.68
CA ARG A 542 35.69 6.85 12.18
C ARG A 542 34.43 7.57 12.61
N LEU A 543 34.39 8.05 13.86
CA LEU A 543 33.24 8.80 14.36
C LEU A 543 33.10 10.15 13.64
N LYS A 544 34.20 10.89 13.43
CA LYS A 544 34.19 12.13 12.63
C LYS A 544 33.68 11.89 11.21
N MET A 545 34.13 10.83 10.54
CA MET A 545 33.63 10.45 9.21
C MET A 545 32.13 10.11 9.21
N LEU A 546 31.60 9.55 10.30
CA LEU A 546 30.17 9.26 10.43
C LEU A 546 29.37 10.54 10.67
N ILE A 547 29.87 11.45 11.51
CA ILE A 547 29.27 12.78 11.72
C ILE A 547 29.19 13.53 10.38
N ALA A 548 30.31 13.61 9.65
CA ALA A 548 30.37 14.30 8.36
C ALA A 548 29.38 13.72 7.32
N HIS A 549 29.21 12.41 7.31
CA HIS A 549 28.39 11.69 6.32
C HIS A 549 26.91 11.66 6.68
N GLU A 550 26.57 11.16 7.86
CA GLU A 550 25.18 10.99 8.27
C GLU A 550 24.57 12.33 8.70
N ILE A 551 25.26 13.09 9.56
CA ILE A 551 24.70 14.32 10.13
C ILE A 551 24.93 15.50 9.18
N GLU A 552 26.19 15.85 8.97
CA GLU A 552 26.59 17.09 8.26
C GLU A 552 26.34 17.04 6.76
N THR A 553 25.90 15.90 6.22
CA THR A 553 25.42 15.78 4.84
C THR A 553 23.95 15.38 4.80
N HIS A 554 23.61 14.13 5.15
CA HIS A 554 22.26 13.61 4.90
C HIS A 554 21.17 14.26 5.77
N ILE A 555 21.46 14.58 7.03
CA ILE A 555 20.52 15.23 7.95
C ILE A 555 20.40 16.72 7.63
N LEU A 556 21.50 17.48 7.58
CA LEU A 556 21.42 18.93 7.32
C LEU A 556 20.72 19.25 5.98
N THR A 557 21.00 18.47 4.92
CA THR A 557 20.32 18.63 3.62
C THR A 557 18.83 18.23 3.69
N ALA A 558 18.46 17.25 4.50
CA ALA A 558 17.07 16.88 4.71
C ALA A 558 16.30 17.99 5.44
N GLU A 559 16.88 18.55 6.48
CA GLU A 559 16.29 19.63 7.29
C GLU A 559 16.17 20.94 6.50
N ASN A 560 17.20 21.31 5.74
CA ASN A 560 17.06 22.43 4.79
C ASN A 560 15.98 22.14 3.74
N GLY A 561 15.88 20.89 3.26
CA GLY A 561 14.86 20.46 2.32
C GLY A 561 13.42 20.47 2.88
N GLU A 562 13.25 20.25 4.19
CA GLU A 562 11.94 20.33 4.87
C GLU A 562 11.45 21.77 4.97
N ASN A 563 12.39 22.72 5.02
CA ASN A 563 12.11 24.15 4.99
C ASN A 563 11.81 24.71 3.58
N GLN A 564 11.81 23.86 2.55
CA GLN A 564 11.47 24.26 1.17
C GLN A 564 9.96 24.11 0.87
N PRO A 565 9.43 24.77 -0.17
CA PRO A 565 7.98 24.77 -0.46
C PRO A 565 7.36 23.39 -0.77
N TYR A 566 8.17 22.38 -1.09
CA TYR A 566 7.71 21.04 -1.50
C TYR A 566 8.52 19.93 -0.84
N LYS A 567 7.84 18.85 -0.44
CA LYS A 567 8.42 17.70 0.26
C LYS A 567 9.47 16.96 -0.56
N VAL A 568 9.42 17.09 -1.90
CA VAL A 568 10.43 16.52 -2.79
C VAL A 568 11.85 17.00 -2.47
N PHE A 569 12.04 18.22 -1.93
CA PHE A 569 13.36 18.72 -1.53
C PHE A 569 13.93 18.02 -0.29
N ASN A 570 13.09 17.65 0.68
CA ASN A 570 13.48 16.78 1.80
C ASN A 570 13.71 15.33 1.36
N ARG A 571 12.82 14.80 0.50
CA ARG A 571 12.82 13.38 0.11
C ARG A 571 13.79 13.01 -1.02
N GLY A 572 14.16 13.98 -1.84
CA GLY A 572 15.03 13.79 -3.01
C GLY A 572 14.31 13.95 -4.35
N LEU A 573 14.78 14.92 -5.15
CA LEU A 573 14.50 15.07 -6.57
C LEU A 573 15.07 13.89 -7.38
N ALA A 574 14.74 13.79 -8.67
CA ALA A 574 15.25 12.70 -9.50
C ALA A 574 16.80 12.68 -9.55
N GLY A 575 17.39 11.51 -9.30
CA GLY A 575 18.85 11.33 -9.36
C GLY A 575 19.62 11.97 -8.20
N TYR A 576 18.95 12.47 -7.16
CA TYR A 576 19.59 13.18 -6.03
C TYR A 576 20.70 12.39 -5.33
N LEU A 577 20.64 11.06 -5.40
CA LEU A 577 21.54 10.17 -4.69
C LEU A 577 23.00 10.35 -5.13
N GLU A 578 23.26 10.67 -6.40
CA GLU A 578 24.62 10.93 -6.91
C GLU A 578 25.28 12.11 -6.17
N THR A 579 24.59 13.25 -6.07
CA THR A 579 25.10 14.43 -5.34
C THR A 579 25.20 14.17 -3.85
N GLN A 580 24.19 13.56 -3.23
CA GLN A 580 24.18 13.35 -1.78
C GLN A 580 25.32 12.43 -1.34
N GLU A 581 25.50 11.30 -2.03
CA GLU A 581 26.58 10.36 -1.70
C GLU A 581 27.95 10.93 -2.08
N GLY A 582 28.04 11.65 -3.20
CA GLY A 582 29.26 12.34 -3.60
C GLY A 582 29.72 13.41 -2.60
N LEU A 583 28.79 14.25 -2.14
CA LEU A 583 29.01 15.26 -1.12
C LEU A 583 29.39 14.61 0.22
N ALA A 584 28.74 13.50 0.59
CA ALA A 584 29.03 12.78 1.82
C ALA A 584 30.43 12.15 1.81
N VAL A 585 30.86 11.58 0.67
CA VAL A 585 32.23 11.06 0.48
C VAL A 585 33.24 12.20 0.49
N ARG A 586 32.97 13.33 -0.17
CA ARG A 586 33.83 14.52 -0.12
C ARG A 586 34.01 15.01 1.31
N ASN A 587 32.91 15.18 2.06
CA ASN A 587 32.95 15.68 3.43
C ASN A 587 33.71 14.70 4.35
N GLN A 588 33.56 13.40 4.13
CA GLN A 588 34.39 12.38 4.81
C GLN A 588 35.88 12.57 4.56
N MET A 589 36.27 12.81 3.31
CA MET A 589 37.69 12.98 2.94
C MET A 589 38.31 14.23 3.57
N LEU A 590 37.51 15.29 3.81
CA LEU A 590 38.00 16.54 4.41
C LEU A 590 38.23 16.44 5.92
N VAL A 591 37.51 15.55 6.61
CA VAL A 591 37.64 15.36 8.06
C VAL A 591 38.60 14.22 8.44
N THR A 592 39.17 13.53 7.44
CA THR A 592 40.21 12.50 7.62
C THR A 592 41.59 13.10 7.39
N ASP A 593 42.49 12.93 8.36
CA ASP A 593 43.88 13.41 8.32
C ASP A 593 44.87 12.36 7.79
N HIS A 594 44.43 11.12 7.61
CA HIS A 594 45.19 10.02 7.03
C HIS A 594 44.27 9.04 6.26
N ASP A 595 44.87 8.16 5.47
CA ASP A 595 44.15 7.13 4.71
C ASP A 595 43.57 6.06 5.61
N VAL A 596 42.25 5.85 5.53
CA VAL A 596 41.57 4.68 6.10
C VAL A 596 40.91 3.85 5.00
N GLU A 597 40.67 2.55 5.28
CA GLU A 597 40.10 1.63 4.28
C GLU A 597 38.81 2.16 3.64
N LYS A 598 37.99 2.88 4.43
CA LYS A 598 36.72 3.46 3.98
C LYS A 598 36.87 4.52 2.89
N ASN A 599 37.99 5.25 2.80
CA ASN A 599 38.21 6.24 1.75
C ASN A 599 38.15 5.59 0.35
N TYR A 600 38.57 4.32 0.25
CA TYR A 600 38.70 3.59 -1.01
C TYR A 600 37.44 2.79 -1.40
N TRP A 601 36.45 2.73 -0.50
CA TRP A 601 35.26 1.90 -0.69
C TRP A 601 34.40 2.34 -1.88
N SER A 602 34.30 3.65 -2.15
CA SER A 602 33.51 4.18 -3.26
C SER A 602 34.13 3.80 -4.61
N ALA A 603 35.45 3.94 -4.76
CA ALA A 603 36.19 3.53 -5.95
C ALA A 603 36.11 2.00 -6.17
N LEU A 604 36.24 1.20 -5.11
CA LEU A 604 36.07 -0.25 -5.17
C LEU A 604 34.69 -0.64 -5.73
N SER A 605 33.63 0.08 -5.36
CA SER A 605 32.28 -0.17 -5.87
C SER A 605 32.15 0.03 -7.38
N VAL A 606 32.93 0.94 -7.99
CA VAL A 606 32.97 1.13 -9.45
C VAL A 606 33.51 -0.13 -10.13
N LEU A 607 34.66 -0.62 -9.69
CA LEU A 607 35.25 -1.85 -10.22
C LEU A 607 34.36 -3.06 -9.99
N ALA A 608 33.77 -3.18 -8.80
CA ALA A 608 32.87 -4.28 -8.49
C ALA A 608 31.63 -4.30 -9.39
N VAL A 609 31.04 -3.13 -9.70
CA VAL A 609 29.90 -3.03 -10.62
C VAL A 609 30.31 -3.43 -12.05
N SER A 610 31.46 -2.95 -12.53
CA SER A 610 31.97 -3.30 -13.86
C SER A 610 32.25 -4.81 -13.99
N VAL A 611 32.94 -5.39 -13.01
CA VAL A 611 33.26 -6.82 -12.99
C VAL A 611 32.00 -7.68 -12.84
N ALA A 612 31.08 -7.31 -11.95
CA ALA A 612 29.84 -8.07 -11.72
C ALA A 612 28.94 -8.13 -12.95
N TYR A 613 29.06 -7.18 -13.89
CA TYR A 613 28.28 -7.19 -15.12
C TYR A 613 28.48 -8.52 -15.89
N GLU A 614 29.71 -9.03 -15.97
CA GLU A 614 30.05 -10.27 -16.69
C GLU A 614 30.42 -11.45 -15.79
N LYS A 615 30.84 -11.20 -14.55
CA LYS A 615 31.43 -12.22 -13.67
C LYS A 615 30.48 -12.73 -12.61
N SER A 616 30.72 -13.93 -12.11
CA SER A 616 29.95 -14.55 -11.03
C SER A 616 30.19 -13.90 -9.66
N PHE A 617 29.34 -14.19 -8.66
CA PHE A 617 29.52 -13.70 -7.28
C PHE A 617 30.89 -14.05 -6.72
N TYR A 618 31.34 -15.29 -6.92
CA TYR A 618 32.64 -15.75 -6.45
C TYR A 618 33.79 -14.98 -7.11
N GLU A 619 33.73 -14.74 -8.42
CA GLU A 619 34.77 -13.98 -9.12
C GLU A 619 34.84 -12.51 -8.65
N VAL A 620 33.70 -11.88 -8.36
CA VAL A 620 33.69 -10.54 -7.74
C VAL A 620 34.31 -10.58 -6.36
N PHE A 621 33.99 -11.60 -5.56
CA PHE A 621 34.56 -11.80 -4.24
C PHE A 621 36.09 -11.96 -4.30
N GLU A 622 36.62 -12.80 -5.19
CA GLU A 622 38.06 -12.99 -5.34
C GLU A 622 38.75 -11.72 -5.84
N MET A 623 38.17 -11.00 -6.80
CA MET A 623 38.73 -9.71 -7.27
C MET A 623 38.90 -8.72 -6.12
N VAL A 624 37.92 -8.62 -5.21
CA VAL A 624 38.01 -7.72 -4.05
C VAL A 624 39.09 -8.19 -3.07
N ARG A 625 39.30 -9.51 -2.92
CA ARG A 625 40.39 -10.05 -2.11
C ARG A 625 41.76 -9.82 -2.71
N ASP A 626 41.89 -9.95 -4.02
CA ASP A 626 43.15 -9.72 -4.76
C ASP A 626 43.58 -8.26 -4.65
N LEU A 627 42.62 -7.33 -4.49
CA LEU A 627 42.87 -5.93 -4.17
C LEU A 627 43.29 -5.69 -2.69
N GLY A 628 43.37 -6.74 -1.86
CA GLY A 628 43.85 -6.68 -0.48
C GLY A 628 42.79 -6.37 0.58
N PHE A 629 41.50 -6.46 0.25
CA PHE A 629 40.40 -6.27 1.22
C PHE A 629 40.05 -7.58 1.96
N SER A 630 39.47 -7.45 3.16
CA SER A 630 39.08 -8.59 4.00
C SER A 630 38.00 -9.47 3.36
N GLU A 631 37.93 -10.76 3.74
CA GLU A 631 36.87 -11.68 3.25
C GLU A 631 35.46 -11.15 3.57
N THR A 632 35.27 -10.58 4.76
CA THR A 632 34.00 -9.94 5.16
C THR A 632 33.63 -8.82 4.20
N ARG A 633 34.60 -7.98 3.82
CA ARG A 633 34.37 -6.88 2.88
C ARG A 633 34.09 -7.39 1.47
N ALA A 634 34.88 -8.34 0.99
CA ALA A 634 34.69 -8.96 -0.31
C ALA A 634 33.29 -9.55 -0.46
N PHE A 635 32.79 -10.27 0.56
CA PHE A 635 31.43 -10.82 0.56
C PHE A 635 30.38 -9.72 0.51
N GLN A 636 30.53 -8.66 1.32
CA GLN A 636 29.59 -7.53 1.33
C GLN A 636 29.53 -6.81 -0.01
N VAL A 637 30.68 -6.61 -0.67
CA VAL A 637 30.73 -5.96 -1.99
C VAL A 637 30.07 -6.85 -3.04
N ALA A 638 30.43 -8.13 -3.11
CA ALA A 638 29.80 -9.10 -4.01
C ALA A 638 28.28 -9.17 -3.80
N LEU A 639 27.81 -9.25 -2.55
CA LEU A 639 26.39 -9.20 -2.21
C LEU A 639 25.70 -7.91 -2.70
N LYS A 640 26.32 -6.75 -2.49
CA LYS A 640 25.74 -5.46 -2.86
C LYS A 640 25.54 -5.33 -4.37
N VAL A 641 26.48 -5.84 -5.18
CA VAL A 641 26.42 -5.75 -6.64
C VAL A 641 25.68 -6.92 -7.28
N LYS A 642 25.52 -8.07 -6.62
CA LYS A 642 24.78 -9.23 -7.14
C LYS A 642 23.35 -9.38 -6.62
N ARG A 643 22.95 -8.64 -5.57
CA ARG A 643 21.57 -8.69 -5.08
C ARG A 643 20.59 -8.19 -6.15
N GLY A 644 19.44 -8.85 -6.25
CA GLY A 644 18.44 -8.69 -7.28
C GLY A 644 18.44 -9.82 -8.31
N LEU A 645 19.47 -10.66 -8.32
CA LEU A 645 19.57 -11.88 -9.13
C LEU A 645 19.30 -13.11 -8.27
N GLU A 646 18.57 -14.09 -8.80
CA GLU A 646 18.38 -15.39 -8.13
C GLU A 646 19.63 -16.27 -8.25
N ASP A 647 20.10 -16.51 -9.49
CA ASP A 647 21.35 -17.23 -9.73
C ASP A 647 22.53 -16.26 -9.88
N THR A 648 23.33 -16.13 -8.83
CA THR A 648 24.48 -15.22 -8.83
C THR A 648 25.72 -15.78 -9.55
N LYS A 649 25.65 -17.00 -10.08
CA LYS A 649 26.63 -17.54 -11.01
C LYS A 649 26.53 -16.84 -12.38
N LEU A 650 25.32 -16.41 -12.74
CA LEU A 650 25.08 -15.76 -14.02
C LEU A 650 25.57 -14.31 -14.03
N ARG A 651 25.78 -13.81 -15.25
CA ARG A 651 26.07 -12.40 -15.51
C ARG A 651 24.90 -11.53 -15.03
N GLY A 652 25.19 -10.31 -14.60
CA GLY A 652 24.18 -9.38 -14.13
C GLY A 652 24.60 -8.62 -12.87
N VAL A 653 24.00 -7.45 -12.67
CA VAL A 653 24.48 -6.51 -11.66
C VAL A 653 23.40 -5.55 -11.18
N PHE A 654 23.45 -5.22 -9.90
CA PHE A 654 22.81 -4.07 -9.30
C PHE A 654 23.77 -2.89 -9.26
N THR A 655 23.58 -1.95 -10.18
CA THR A 655 24.49 -0.85 -10.48
C THR A 655 24.35 0.34 -9.54
N LYS A 656 23.68 0.22 -8.38
CA LYS A 656 23.48 1.38 -7.50
C LYS A 656 24.79 1.97 -6.96
N ASP A 657 25.74 1.15 -6.56
CA ASP A 657 26.81 1.61 -5.66
C ASP A 657 28.00 2.30 -6.37
N PHE A 658 28.09 2.34 -7.71
CA PHE A 658 29.14 3.12 -8.40
C PHE A 658 28.89 4.64 -8.34
N ILE A 659 27.65 5.06 -8.05
CA ILE A 659 27.26 6.49 -8.00
C ILE A 659 28.00 7.26 -6.90
N TYR A 660 28.52 6.57 -5.88
CA TYR A 660 29.24 7.20 -4.76
C TYR A 660 30.53 7.87 -5.26
N PHE A 661 31.33 7.14 -6.04
CA PHE A 661 32.58 7.66 -6.59
C PHE A 661 32.32 8.61 -7.77
N LYS A 662 31.32 8.30 -8.61
CA LYS A 662 30.88 9.21 -9.67
C LYS A 662 30.48 10.58 -9.10
N GLY A 663 29.63 10.57 -8.07
CA GLY A 663 29.21 11.78 -7.37
C GLY A 663 30.39 12.52 -6.77
N PHE A 664 31.30 11.81 -6.09
CA PHE A 664 32.50 12.42 -5.51
C PHE A 664 33.34 13.17 -6.56
N ASN A 665 33.60 12.55 -7.71
CA ASN A 665 34.32 13.20 -8.80
C ASN A 665 33.55 14.40 -9.37
N ALA A 666 32.23 14.30 -9.49
CA ALA A 666 31.39 15.42 -9.94
C ALA A 666 31.44 16.61 -8.97
N ILE A 667 31.40 16.36 -7.64
CA ILE A 667 31.52 17.43 -6.65
C ILE A 667 32.92 18.06 -6.68
N LYS A 668 33.99 17.25 -6.76
CA LYS A 668 35.36 17.77 -6.90
C LYS A 668 35.52 18.66 -8.13
N LYS A 669 34.96 18.23 -9.27
CA LYS A 669 34.98 19.00 -10.51
C LYS A 669 34.24 20.33 -10.33
N PHE A 670 33.03 20.29 -9.77
CA PHE A 670 32.23 21.49 -9.49
C PHE A 670 32.99 22.50 -8.61
N GLU A 671 33.68 22.05 -7.56
CA GLU A 671 34.50 22.92 -6.73
C GLU A 671 35.70 23.51 -7.49
N SER A 672 36.39 22.68 -8.27
CA SER A 672 37.55 23.12 -9.06
C SER A 672 37.18 24.16 -10.13
N GLU A 673 35.94 24.14 -10.59
CA GLU A 673 35.37 25.09 -11.55
C GLU A 673 34.78 26.34 -10.87
N GLY A 674 34.94 26.49 -9.54
CA GLY A 674 34.50 27.66 -8.77
C GLY A 674 33.05 27.57 -8.24
N GLY A 675 32.44 26.38 -8.27
CA GLY A 675 31.12 26.14 -7.74
C GLY A 675 31.03 26.30 -6.21
N ASN A 676 29.91 26.86 -5.73
CA ASN A 676 29.68 27.06 -4.30
C ASN A 676 29.02 25.83 -3.65
N ILE A 677 29.77 25.09 -2.82
CA ILE A 677 29.26 23.92 -2.09
C ILE A 677 28.02 24.23 -1.24
N LYS A 678 27.90 25.45 -0.71
CA LYS A 678 26.74 25.85 0.11
C LYS A 678 25.43 25.71 -0.65
N ASP A 679 25.45 25.86 -1.99
CA ASP A 679 24.25 25.71 -2.82
C ASP A 679 23.73 24.25 -2.86
N LEU A 680 24.60 23.26 -2.61
CA LEU A 680 24.21 21.84 -2.58
C LEU A 680 23.45 21.47 -1.30
N TYR A 681 23.36 22.39 -0.34
CA TYR A 681 22.64 22.21 0.92
C TYR A 681 21.18 22.69 0.87
N ILE A 682 20.70 23.28 -0.24
CA ILE A 682 19.30 23.74 -0.39
C ILE A 682 18.29 22.62 -0.11
N GLY A 683 18.64 21.39 -0.50
CA GLY A 683 17.85 20.19 -0.32
C GLY A 683 18.50 19.02 -1.05
N LYS A 684 17.72 17.96 -1.32
CA LYS A 684 18.22 16.75 -1.99
C LYS A 684 17.92 16.78 -3.48
N PHE A 685 18.93 17.11 -4.30
CA PHE A 685 18.82 17.16 -5.76
C PHE A 685 20.11 16.71 -6.46
N ASN A 686 20.02 16.41 -7.77
CA ASN A 686 21.21 16.07 -8.56
C ASN A 686 21.94 17.36 -8.98
N LEU A 687 23.27 17.39 -8.96
CA LEU A 687 24.09 18.57 -9.24
C LEU A 687 23.76 19.18 -10.61
N ARG A 688 23.45 18.35 -11.60
CA ARG A 688 23.04 18.80 -12.94
C ARG A 688 21.75 19.63 -12.95
N ASP A 689 20.94 19.50 -11.90
CA ASP A 689 19.67 20.20 -11.74
C ASP A 689 19.83 21.47 -10.88
N LEU A 690 21.05 21.88 -10.52
CA LEU A 690 21.30 23.04 -9.64
C LEU A 690 20.65 24.33 -10.17
N ASP A 691 20.85 24.66 -11.45
CA ASP A 691 20.28 25.86 -12.06
C ASP A 691 18.75 25.77 -12.14
N LEU A 692 18.23 24.58 -12.43
CA LEU A 692 16.79 24.32 -12.44
C LEU A 692 16.19 24.51 -11.04
N VAL A 693 16.86 24.00 -10.00
CA VAL A 693 16.47 24.22 -8.60
C VAL A 693 16.47 25.69 -8.27
N LYS A 694 17.54 26.43 -8.57
CA LYS A 694 17.62 27.88 -8.31
C LYS A 694 16.53 28.70 -9.02
N SER A 695 15.97 28.18 -10.12
CA SER A 695 14.85 28.82 -10.82
C SER A 695 13.47 28.60 -10.19
N VAL A 696 13.36 27.73 -9.17
CA VAL A 696 12.11 27.48 -8.46
C VAL A 696 11.74 28.70 -7.59
N PRO A 697 10.50 29.22 -7.67
CA PRO A 697 10.09 30.37 -6.88
C PRO A 697 10.01 30.04 -5.39
N ASN A 698 10.28 31.03 -4.54
CA ASN A 698 10.15 30.97 -3.07
C ASN A 698 11.05 29.92 -2.38
N LEU A 699 12.21 29.58 -2.96
CA LEU A 699 13.20 28.79 -2.23
C LEU A 699 13.82 29.59 -1.08
N ALA A 700 13.97 28.92 0.06
CA ALA A 700 14.71 29.44 1.19
C ALA A 700 16.22 29.13 1.02
N PRO A 701 17.12 30.06 1.38
CA PRO A 701 18.55 29.75 1.43
C PRO A 701 18.83 28.66 2.48
N PRO A 702 19.86 27.81 2.28
CA PRO A 702 20.21 26.79 3.24
C PRO A 702 20.69 27.44 4.55
N LYS A 703 20.02 27.13 5.66
CA LYS A 703 20.36 27.67 6.99
C LYS A 703 21.34 26.77 7.73
N LEU A 704 21.16 25.46 7.58
CA LEU A 704 21.98 24.45 8.22
C LEU A 704 23.13 24.07 7.31
N LEU A 705 24.33 24.53 7.65
CA LEU A 705 25.58 24.22 6.94
C LEU A 705 26.58 23.66 7.94
N PRO A 706 27.47 22.74 7.52
CA PRO A 706 28.55 22.28 8.39
C PRO A 706 29.41 23.44 8.86
N LYS A 707 29.79 23.46 10.14
CA LYS A 707 30.50 24.61 10.75
C LYS A 707 31.88 24.89 10.14
N TRP A 708 32.45 23.91 9.44
CA TRP A 708 33.75 23.99 8.79
C TRP A 708 33.68 24.44 7.32
N LEU A 709 32.49 24.75 6.79
CA LEU A 709 32.21 25.28 5.43
C LEU A 709 31.98 26.80 5.45
#